data_AF-A0A4S8T254-F1
#
_entry.id   AF-A0A4S8T254-F1
#
_cell.length_a   1.000
_cell.length_b   1.000
_cell.length_c   1.000
_cell.angle_alpha   90.00
_cell.angle_beta   90.00
_cell.angle_gamma   90.00
#
_symmetry.space_group_name_H-M   'P 1'
#
loop_
_entity.id
_entity.type
_entity.pdbx_description
1 polymer ?
#
loop_
_entity_poly.entity_id
_entity_poly.type
_entity_poly.pdbx_seq_one_letter_code
_entity_poly.pdbx_strand_id
1 'polypeptide(L)'
;MRRRHQSPRPKGRENTKNVLCRNITIYGSCRAQNNGCPYNHEIPPKPNQQAERYAKRFLNVDSPSFKPLSPVTNSAQPVKALGISPKAASAAVFTPKSTAAAPVAAAKQPSEWSQRGIQEFVPQNFVPQASDGGNSTSIASFDPFTMQGTSGQMSDASHTPQINPYAQDASALAANSMFSAAAAFAHPLSYHLYAPLGPHRENLMAYQRTTHDFFIPDHLREEMQRKSEASLQTFSNTALPQQIEHFHSLVALDTNAQKSASAYGYPSWVYKATSSKDGYNYALRRLEGFRLTDENAIRAIQTWKRISNGNVVTVHDAFTTRAFGDSSLIVVTDYHPLSQTLADKIFTPNARNPGVALARSPGNYVTDHELWGYIVQLASAIKAIHSIGLAARLMIPQKILITSKSRLRLNSCGILDITQYEQGRTISELQQDDLLQLGRLILCIANKNPTAHHNTQKSLEHVGRAYSEKMREVVTWLLTPATPMTPTQATTSSPTPAAATTSSDHDIDSFLSLISSQITLTFDASLHEADSLTSNLSRELENARLVRLLTKLNMVLERPEATLTSNAANPNQPAAPHTLNHTSSAWSETGDRYYLKLFRDYVFHQVDADGRPVLDLGHILTCLNKMDAGIEEKVMLVSRDEQNCFVVSYREVKRGFESAWTELMKASQGGRR
;
A
#
# COMPACT_ATOMS: atom_id res chain seq x y z
N MET A 1 23.52 68.78 19.01
CA MET A 1 23.61 68.48 17.56
C MET A 1 24.46 67.23 17.35
N ARG A 2 23.95 66.27 16.55
CA ARG A 2 24.50 64.91 16.36
C ARG A 2 25.91 64.91 15.74
N ARG A 3 26.85 64.14 16.33
CA ARG A 3 28.10 63.70 15.67
C ARG A 3 27.94 62.29 15.10
N ARG A 4 28.29 62.12 13.82
CA ARG A 4 28.37 60.82 13.11
C ARG A 4 29.78 60.24 13.31
N HIS A 5 29.86 58.97 13.72
CA HIS A 5 31.10 58.18 13.64
C HIS A 5 31.04 57.23 12.44
N GLN A 6 32.11 57.24 11.65
CA GLN A 6 32.37 56.34 10.52
C GLN A 6 32.84 54.96 11.00
N SER A 7 32.47 53.90 10.28
CA SER A 7 33.08 52.57 10.38
C SER A 7 34.12 52.36 9.25
N PRO A 8 35.12 51.49 9.44
CA PRO A 8 36.42 51.59 8.78
C PRO A 8 36.49 50.93 7.40
N ARG A 9 37.24 51.56 6.48
CA ARG A 9 37.69 50.98 5.21
C ARG A 9 38.71 49.85 5.46
N PRO A 10 38.56 48.67 4.85
CA PRO A 10 39.68 47.73 4.75
C PRO A 10 40.64 48.18 3.63
N LYS A 11 41.90 48.40 4.02
CA LYS A 11 43.05 48.49 3.11
C LYS A 11 43.41 47.08 2.63
N GLY A 12 43.72 46.96 1.33
CA GLY A 12 44.29 45.73 0.72
C GLY A 12 43.54 45.25 -0.52
N ARG A 13 43.58 46.00 -1.63
CA ARG A 13 43.10 45.53 -2.94
C ARG A 13 44.29 45.37 -3.89
N GLU A 14 45.00 44.26 -3.76
CA GLU A 14 45.94 43.81 -4.80
C GLU A 14 45.61 42.42 -5.35
N ASN A 15 44.68 41.66 -4.74
CA ASN A 15 44.40 40.27 -5.12
C ASN A 15 42.99 39.95 -5.66
N THR A 16 42.14 40.95 -5.95
CA THR A 16 40.76 40.69 -6.43
C THR A 16 40.69 40.21 -7.89
N LYS A 17 41.78 40.35 -8.66
CA LYS A 17 41.88 39.87 -10.06
C LYS A 17 42.01 38.34 -10.17
N ASN A 18 42.29 37.63 -9.08
CA ASN A 18 42.44 36.16 -9.07
C ASN A 18 41.15 35.42 -8.65
N VAL A 19 40.09 36.16 -8.27
CA VAL A 19 38.82 35.57 -7.83
C VAL A 19 37.77 35.78 -8.91
N LEU A 20 37.17 34.68 -9.39
CA LEU A 20 36.15 34.70 -10.44
C LEU A 20 34.89 35.43 -9.95
N CYS A 21 34.30 36.26 -10.82
CA CYS A 21 33.08 36.99 -10.54
C CYS A 21 31.91 36.02 -10.35
N ARG A 22 31.33 36.02 -9.15
CA ARG A 22 30.19 35.18 -8.78
C ARG A 22 28.97 35.36 -9.69
N ASN A 23 28.75 36.57 -10.22
CA ASN A 23 27.66 36.84 -11.15
C ASN A 23 27.86 36.13 -12.49
N ILE A 24 29.10 35.93 -12.93
CA ILE A 24 29.41 35.12 -14.11
C ILE A 24 29.19 33.64 -13.86
N THR A 25 29.53 33.13 -12.67
CA THR A 25 29.30 31.72 -12.31
C THR A 25 27.81 31.38 -12.23
N ILE A 26 26.99 32.30 -11.72
CA ILE A 26 25.57 32.04 -11.46
C ILE A 26 24.69 32.40 -12.67
N TYR A 27 24.96 33.53 -13.32
CA TYR A 27 24.09 34.10 -14.35
C TYR A 27 24.73 34.13 -15.75
N GLY A 28 25.97 33.66 -15.90
CA GLY A 28 26.69 33.66 -17.19
C GLY A 28 27.13 35.05 -17.68
N SER A 29 26.75 36.14 -17.01
CA SER A 29 27.14 37.51 -17.38
C SER A 29 27.16 38.44 -16.16
N CYS A 30 27.96 39.51 -16.21
CA CYS A 30 28.05 40.51 -15.14
C CYS A 30 27.75 41.92 -15.67
N ARG A 31 26.68 42.54 -15.19
CA ARG A 31 26.23 43.87 -15.62
C ARG A 31 27.24 45.00 -15.33
N ALA A 32 28.14 44.80 -14.37
CA ALA A 32 29.19 45.74 -13.99
C ALA A 32 30.55 45.45 -14.66
N GLN A 33 30.63 44.52 -15.61
CA GLN A 33 31.87 44.15 -16.31
C GLN A 33 32.56 45.37 -16.93
N ASN A 34 31.79 46.25 -17.59
CA ASN A 34 32.33 47.45 -18.24
C ASN A 34 32.41 48.68 -17.32
N ASN A 35 31.79 48.61 -16.12
CA ASN A 35 31.70 49.74 -15.17
C ASN A 35 32.59 49.56 -13.93
N GLY A 36 33.68 48.77 -14.04
CA GLY A 36 34.72 48.69 -13.00
C GLY A 36 34.53 47.58 -11.96
N CYS A 37 33.96 46.44 -12.34
CA CYS A 37 33.92 45.26 -11.46
C CYS A 37 35.36 44.76 -11.13
N PRO A 38 35.76 44.63 -9.85
CA PRO A 38 37.14 44.32 -9.46
C PRO A 38 37.52 42.83 -9.52
N TYR A 39 36.60 41.95 -9.97
CA TYR A 39 36.74 40.49 -10.01
C TYR A 39 36.98 39.95 -11.44
N ASN A 40 37.51 38.73 -11.59
CA ASN A 40 37.83 38.16 -12.90
C ASN A 40 36.57 37.68 -13.66
N HIS A 41 36.52 37.92 -14.98
CA HIS A 41 35.41 37.54 -15.85
C HIS A 41 35.83 36.55 -16.97
N GLU A 42 37.09 36.10 -16.99
CA GLU A 42 37.57 35.08 -17.93
C GLU A 42 37.33 33.67 -17.37
N ILE A 43 36.53 32.88 -18.07
CA ILE A 43 36.32 31.45 -17.77
C ILE A 43 37.42 30.67 -18.51
N PRO A 44 38.30 29.92 -17.82
CA PRO A 44 39.34 29.16 -18.51
C PRO A 44 38.73 28.04 -19.38
N PRO A 45 39.21 27.82 -20.61
CA PRO A 45 38.75 26.72 -21.46
C PRO A 45 39.16 25.38 -20.83
N LYS A 46 38.21 24.43 -20.78
CA LYS A 46 38.44 23.10 -20.20
C LYS A 46 39.56 22.36 -20.96
N PRO A 47 40.55 21.75 -20.27
CA PRO A 47 41.52 20.90 -20.92
C PRO A 47 40.88 19.61 -21.44
N ASN A 48 41.30 19.24 -22.64
CA ASN A 48 40.90 18.08 -23.40
C ASN A 48 41.30 16.78 -22.66
N GLN A 49 40.34 16.05 -22.09
CA GLN A 49 40.54 14.70 -21.57
C GLN A 49 39.80 13.69 -22.45
N GLN A 50 40.50 13.22 -23.48
CA GLN A 50 40.35 11.86 -23.97
C GLN A 50 41.08 10.93 -23.00
N ALA A 51 40.36 9.96 -22.44
CA ALA A 51 40.78 8.80 -21.63
C ALA A 51 40.28 8.83 -20.19
N GLU A 52 38.97 8.62 -20.03
CA GLU A 52 38.35 7.79 -18.97
C GLU A 52 36.83 7.76 -19.25
N ARG A 53 36.42 6.83 -20.12
CA ARG A 53 35.00 6.48 -20.32
C ARG A 53 34.73 5.12 -19.69
N TYR A 54 34.65 5.07 -18.36
CA TYR A 54 33.82 4.08 -17.67
C TYR A 54 33.21 4.75 -16.43
N ALA A 55 31.92 4.51 -16.22
CA ALA A 55 31.08 4.97 -15.11
C ALA A 55 30.60 6.44 -15.13
N LYS A 56 29.50 6.69 -15.87
CA LYS A 56 28.24 7.34 -15.40
C LYS A 56 27.39 7.75 -16.62
N ARG A 57 26.46 6.89 -17.03
CA ARG A 57 25.26 7.27 -17.79
C ARG A 57 24.04 6.69 -17.10
N PHE A 58 23.25 7.57 -16.51
CA PHE A 58 21.84 7.33 -16.20
C PHE A 58 21.03 7.51 -17.49
N LEU A 59 20.34 6.43 -17.86
CA LEU A 59 19.02 6.32 -18.50
C LEU A 59 18.71 7.23 -19.71
N ASN A 60 19.06 6.75 -20.90
CA ASN A 60 18.30 7.01 -22.12
C ASN A 60 17.91 5.65 -22.71
N VAL A 61 16.64 5.26 -22.57
CA VAL A 61 16.10 4.02 -23.16
C VAL A 61 15.29 4.43 -24.39
N ASP A 62 15.93 4.40 -25.54
CA ASP A 62 15.27 4.26 -26.83
C ASP A 62 15.15 2.76 -27.13
N SER A 63 13.91 2.26 -27.21
CA SER A 63 13.62 0.88 -27.59
C SER A 63 13.92 0.64 -29.07
N PRO A 64 14.63 -0.44 -29.46
CA PRO A 64 14.81 -0.77 -30.86
C PRO A 64 13.50 -1.27 -31.49
N SER A 65 13.21 -0.78 -32.69
CA SER A 65 12.09 -1.24 -33.54
C SER A 65 12.21 -2.73 -33.86
N PHE A 66 11.13 -3.46 -33.61
CA PHE A 66 10.98 -4.86 -33.97
C PHE A 66 10.73 -4.98 -35.48
N LYS A 67 11.69 -5.55 -36.22
CA LYS A 67 11.51 -6.01 -37.61
C LYS A 67 11.55 -7.54 -37.60
N PRO A 68 10.50 -8.26 -37.99
CA PRO A 68 10.57 -9.71 -38.08
C PRO A 68 11.46 -10.11 -39.26
N LEU A 69 12.61 -10.72 -38.97
CA LEU A 69 13.42 -11.45 -39.95
C LEU A 69 12.84 -12.86 -40.11
N SER A 70 12.58 -13.22 -41.36
CA SER A 70 12.12 -14.54 -41.81
C SER A 70 13.09 -15.66 -41.39
N PRO A 71 12.60 -16.85 -41.00
CA PRO A 71 13.49 -17.97 -40.68
C PRO A 71 14.10 -18.56 -41.96
N VAL A 72 15.43 -18.58 -42.01
CA VAL A 72 16.21 -19.44 -42.90
C VAL A 72 16.22 -20.84 -42.29
N THR A 73 15.50 -21.77 -42.91
CA THR A 73 15.70 -23.22 -42.70
C THR A 73 16.28 -23.80 -43.98
N ASN A 74 17.43 -24.46 -43.84
CA ASN A 74 17.98 -25.31 -44.88
C ASN A 74 17.41 -26.73 -44.72
N SER A 75 17.00 -27.30 -45.87
CA SER A 75 16.79 -28.71 -46.20
C SER A 75 15.73 -29.53 -45.44
N ALA A 76 14.51 -29.59 -46.00
CA ALA A 76 13.78 -30.84 -46.30
C ALA A 76 12.54 -30.53 -47.20
N GLN A 77 12.22 -31.45 -48.11
CA GLN A 77 11.26 -31.32 -49.22
C GLN A 77 9.77 -31.19 -48.84
N PRO A 78 8.89 -30.74 -49.77
CA PRO A 78 7.58 -30.16 -49.46
C PRO A 78 6.40 -31.15 -49.54
N VAL A 79 5.34 -30.89 -48.77
CA VAL A 79 4.00 -31.48 -48.96
C VAL A 79 2.97 -30.36 -49.10
N LYS A 80 2.16 -30.44 -50.16
CA LYS A 80 1.17 -29.47 -50.64
C LYS A 80 0.03 -29.22 -49.64
N ALA A 81 -0.44 -27.98 -49.56
CA ALA A 81 -1.81 -27.67 -49.14
C ALA A 81 -2.41 -26.57 -50.04
N LEU A 82 -3.58 -26.88 -50.59
CA LEU A 82 -4.35 -26.11 -51.57
C LEU A 82 -5.03 -24.88 -50.93
N GLY A 83 -5.08 -23.78 -51.68
CA GLY A 83 -5.88 -22.59 -51.34
C GLY A 83 -7.31 -22.67 -51.86
N ILE A 84 -8.24 -21.96 -51.20
CA ILE A 84 -9.57 -21.64 -51.74
C ILE A 84 -9.97 -20.20 -51.33
N SER A 85 -10.45 -19.47 -52.34
CA SER A 85 -10.94 -18.09 -52.45
C SER A 85 -12.28 -17.82 -51.71
N PRO A 86 -12.63 -16.55 -51.38
CA PRO A 86 -13.86 -16.20 -50.68
C PRO A 86 -15.07 -16.10 -51.63
N LYS A 87 -16.13 -16.86 -51.34
CA LYS A 87 -17.49 -16.65 -51.87
C LYS A 87 -18.49 -17.49 -51.05
N ALA A 88 -19.20 -16.85 -50.12
CA ALA A 88 -20.54 -17.26 -49.67
C ALA A 88 -21.07 -16.22 -48.67
N ALA A 89 -21.85 -15.28 -49.20
CA ALA A 89 -22.86 -14.56 -48.42
C ALA A 89 -24.11 -15.44 -48.27
N SER A 90 -24.90 -15.14 -47.24
CA SER A 90 -26.28 -15.62 -46.97
C SER A 90 -26.41 -16.83 -46.04
N ALA A 91 -26.62 -16.57 -44.75
CA ALA A 91 -27.50 -17.38 -43.89
C ALA A 91 -28.11 -16.51 -42.78
N ALA A 92 -29.36 -16.82 -42.42
CA ALA A 92 -30.36 -15.91 -41.88
C ALA A 92 -30.31 -15.63 -40.36
N VAL A 93 -30.93 -14.51 -40.00
CA VAL A 93 -31.23 -14.03 -38.64
C VAL A 93 -32.35 -14.88 -38.01
N PHE A 94 -32.13 -15.37 -36.78
CA PHE A 94 -33.07 -16.19 -36.03
C PHE A 94 -33.87 -15.33 -35.02
N THR A 95 -35.17 -15.19 -35.27
CA THR A 95 -36.17 -14.62 -34.34
C THR A 95 -37.11 -15.73 -33.85
N PRO A 96 -37.37 -15.87 -32.53
CA PRO A 96 -38.49 -16.69 -32.06
C PRO A 96 -39.70 -15.82 -31.66
N LYS A 97 -40.89 -16.19 -32.15
CA LYS A 97 -42.21 -15.71 -31.68
C LYS A 97 -43.00 -16.84 -31.01
N SER A 98 -43.41 -16.56 -29.76
CA SER A 98 -44.71 -16.85 -29.12
C SER A 98 -45.23 -18.29 -28.96
N THR A 99 -45.50 -18.69 -27.70
CA THR A 99 -46.86 -19.02 -27.19
C THR A 99 -46.85 -19.28 -25.66
N ALA A 100 -47.57 -18.47 -24.87
CA ALA A 100 -48.32 -18.91 -23.67
C ALA A 100 -49.20 -17.77 -23.11
N ALA A 101 -50.34 -18.17 -22.54
CA ALA A 101 -51.57 -17.40 -22.32
C ALA A 101 -51.54 -16.28 -21.26
N ALA A 102 -52.44 -15.31 -21.45
CA ALA A 102 -52.82 -14.27 -20.51
C ALA A 102 -53.83 -14.75 -19.46
N PRO A 103 -54.01 -13.97 -18.37
CA PRO A 103 -55.36 -13.58 -18.00
C PRO A 103 -55.53 -12.05 -17.89
N VAL A 104 -56.79 -11.65 -18.02
CA VAL A 104 -57.31 -10.29 -18.29
C VAL A 104 -57.76 -9.58 -17.01
N ALA A 105 -57.55 -8.26 -16.91
CA ALA A 105 -58.42 -7.20 -16.33
C ALA A 105 -57.55 -5.97 -15.96
N ALA A 106 -57.90 -4.70 -16.10
CA ALA A 106 -59.05 -3.98 -16.66
C ALA A 106 -58.58 -2.54 -16.98
N ALA A 107 -59.17 -1.92 -17.99
CA ALA A 107 -58.91 -0.53 -18.36
C ALA A 107 -59.73 0.45 -17.50
N LYS A 108 -59.08 1.51 -17.00
CA LYS A 108 -59.72 2.79 -16.63
C LYS A 108 -58.78 3.94 -17.01
N GLN A 109 -59.24 4.78 -17.92
CA GLN A 109 -58.72 6.10 -18.30
C GLN A 109 -59.29 7.18 -17.33
N PRO A 110 -58.83 8.44 -17.37
CA PRO A 110 -58.17 9.13 -16.27
C PRO A 110 -59.09 10.11 -15.52
N SER A 111 -58.68 10.54 -14.33
CA SER A 111 -59.32 11.63 -13.60
C SER A 111 -58.28 12.47 -12.87
N GLU A 112 -58.23 13.75 -13.25
CA GLU A 112 -57.49 14.86 -12.66
C GLU A 112 -57.76 15.01 -11.15
N TRP A 113 -56.72 15.29 -10.35
CA TRP A 113 -56.85 16.15 -9.17
C TRP A 113 -55.51 16.74 -8.70
N SER A 114 -55.45 18.08 -8.80
CA SER A 114 -54.80 19.07 -7.95
C SER A 114 -53.27 19.15 -7.81
N GLN A 115 -52.77 20.30 -8.26
CA GLN A 115 -51.62 21.01 -7.72
C GLN A 115 -51.66 21.10 -6.19
N ARG A 116 -50.56 20.71 -5.53
CA ARG A 116 -50.12 21.32 -4.27
C ARG A 116 -48.62 21.54 -4.33
N GLY A 117 -48.24 22.81 -4.31
CA GLY A 117 -46.85 23.25 -4.19
C GLY A 117 -46.26 22.80 -2.86
N ILE A 118 -45.05 22.27 -2.92
CA ILE A 118 -44.23 22.00 -1.76
C ILE A 118 -43.58 23.33 -1.37
N GLN A 119 -43.87 23.79 -0.16
CA GLN A 119 -43.39 25.05 0.39
C GLN A 119 -41.92 24.89 0.83
N GLU A 120 -41.05 25.70 0.25
CA GLU A 120 -39.62 25.79 0.55
C GLU A 120 -39.42 26.46 1.92
N PHE A 121 -38.70 25.79 2.82
CA PHE A 121 -38.41 26.29 4.17
C PHE A 121 -37.07 27.05 4.17
N VAL A 122 -37.15 28.38 4.27
CA VAL A 122 -36.01 29.29 4.45
C VAL A 122 -36.16 30.01 5.79
N PRO A 123 -35.29 29.79 6.79
CA PRO A 123 -35.28 30.62 7.98
C PRO A 123 -34.33 31.82 7.79
N GLN A 124 -34.90 33.01 7.68
CA GLN A 124 -34.17 34.29 7.75
C GLN A 124 -34.74 35.17 8.88
N ASN A 125 -33.81 35.59 9.74
CA ASN A 125 -33.77 36.78 10.62
C ASN A 125 -34.57 36.79 11.93
N PHE A 126 -33.83 36.92 13.04
CA PHE A 126 -34.30 37.57 14.27
C PHE A 126 -33.20 38.48 14.83
N VAL A 127 -33.52 39.77 15.00
CA VAL A 127 -32.78 40.82 15.72
C VAL A 127 -33.85 41.56 16.59
N PRO A 128 -33.52 42.33 17.64
CA PRO A 128 -33.49 41.90 19.04
C PRO A 128 -34.38 42.77 19.95
N GLN A 129 -35.00 42.24 21.02
CA GLN A 129 -35.39 43.12 22.16
C GLN A 129 -35.63 42.41 23.50
N ALA A 130 -34.79 42.81 24.47
CA ALA A 130 -35.00 43.12 25.89
C ALA A 130 -35.82 42.22 26.85
N SER A 131 -35.16 41.91 27.99
CA SER A 131 -35.63 41.64 29.38
C SER A 131 -36.63 40.48 29.58
N ASP A 132 -36.45 39.52 30.50
CA ASP A 132 -36.14 39.62 31.93
C ASP A 132 -35.70 38.23 32.48
N GLY A 133 -35.23 38.18 33.73
CA GLY A 133 -34.34 37.19 34.35
C GLY A 133 -34.70 35.70 34.38
N GLY A 134 -33.66 34.85 34.48
CA GLY A 134 -33.81 33.42 34.78
C GLY A 134 -32.59 32.54 34.46
N ASN A 135 -31.62 32.52 35.37
CA ASN A 135 -30.54 31.55 35.57
C ASN A 135 -30.54 30.24 34.72
N SER A 136 -29.63 30.08 33.75
CA SER A 136 -29.02 28.79 33.42
C SER A 136 -27.76 28.91 32.54
N THR A 137 -26.78 28.09 32.88
CA THR A 137 -25.42 27.87 32.35
C THR A 137 -25.24 27.96 30.83
N SER A 138 -24.36 28.86 30.39
CA SER A 138 -23.94 29.03 28.99
C SER A 138 -22.96 27.95 28.52
N ILE A 139 -23.38 27.16 27.54
CA ILE A 139 -22.50 26.35 26.67
C ILE A 139 -21.84 27.32 25.68
N ALA A 140 -20.52 27.44 25.74
CA ALA A 140 -19.75 28.25 24.79
C ALA A 140 -19.74 27.58 23.41
N SER A 141 -20.30 28.29 22.43
CA SER A 141 -20.22 27.98 21.00
C SER A 141 -18.77 28.11 20.52
N PHE A 142 -18.20 27.04 19.97
CA PHE A 142 -16.84 27.00 19.43
C PHE A 142 -16.86 27.41 17.96
N ASP A 143 -16.17 28.51 17.62
CA ASP A 143 -15.95 28.98 16.24
C ASP A 143 -14.50 28.67 15.80
N PRO A 144 -14.29 27.80 14.80
CA PRO A 144 -12.97 27.30 14.43
C PRO A 144 -12.15 28.19 13.48
N PHE A 145 -12.57 29.43 13.15
CA PHE A 145 -11.87 30.25 12.14
C PHE A 145 -11.12 31.50 12.64
N THR A 146 -10.95 31.70 13.95
CA THR A 146 -10.21 32.87 14.50
C THR A 146 -9.04 32.49 15.39
N MET A 147 -7.92 32.05 14.80
CA MET A 147 -6.62 32.06 15.48
C MET A 147 -5.51 32.43 14.50
N GLN A 148 -5.34 33.73 14.28
CA GLN A 148 -4.14 34.27 13.65
C GLN A 148 -3.65 35.50 14.42
N GLY A 149 -2.46 35.34 15.03
CA GLY A 149 -1.59 36.44 15.41
C GLY A 149 -1.64 36.85 16.87
N THR A 150 -0.71 36.35 17.69
CA THR A 150 -0.04 37.15 18.73
C THR A 150 1.21 36.42 19.22
N SER A 151 2.33 36.71 18.57
CA SER A 151 3.68 36.45 19.09
C SER A 151 4.18 37.73 19.77
N GLY A 152 4.49 37.69 21.06
CA GLY A 152 5.27 38.75 21.70
C GLY A 152 5.20 38.80 23.22
N GLN A 153 6.37 38.61 23.84
CA GLN A 153 6.78 39.01 25.19
C GLN A 153 6.26 38.16 26.38
N MET A 154 7.15 37.41 27.02
CA MET A 154 7.82 37.84 28.26
C MET A 154 8.92 36.86 28.66
N SER A 155 10.05 37.44 29.06
CA SER A 155 11.19 36.85 29.76
C SER A 155 10.87 36.66 31.25
N ASP A 156 11.19 35.50 31.82
CA ASP A 156 12.04 35.39 33.02
C ASP A 156 12.35 33.92 33.35
N ALA A 157 13.53 33.70 33.94
CA ALA A 157 14.06 32.41 34.34
C ALA A 157 13.46 31.94 35.68
N SER A 158 12.89 30.74 35.70
CA SER A 158 12.95 29.84 36.87
C SER A 158 12.65 28.40 36.44
N HIS A 159 13.44 27.48 36.96
CA HIS A 159 13.46 26.06 36.63
C HIS A 159 12.08 25.39 36.84
N THR A 160 11.49 24.87 35.77
CA THR A 160 10.39 23.89 35.83
C THR A 160 10.95 22.49 35.54
N PRO A 161 10.68 21.48 36.38
CA PRO A 161 11.14 20.12 36.09
C PRO A 161 10.29 19.55 34.96
N GLN A 162 10.95 19.16 33.87
CA GLN A 162 10.35 18.35 32.81
C GLN A 162 9.92 16.99 33.42
N ILE A 163 8.61 16.79 33.55
CA ILE A 163 8.03 15.54 34.03
C ILE A 163 8.09 14.50 32.91
N ASN A 164 8.73 13.37 33.21
CA ASN A 164 8.73 12.18 32.36
C ASN A 164 7.33 11.54 32.39
N PRO A 165 6.63 11.36 31.24
CA PRO A 165 5.27 10.79 31.19
C PRO A 165 5.13 9.35 31.68
N TYR A 166 6.24 8.72 32.12
CA TYR A 166 6.30 7.35 32.62
C TYR A 166 6.90 7.21 34.02
N ALA A 167 7.15 8.32 34.73
CA ALA A 167 7.54 8.26 36.14
C ALA A 167 6.30 8.04 37.02
N GLN A 168 6.29 6.96 37.80
CA GLN A 168 5.23 6.68 38.77
C GLN A 168 5.44 7.51 40.04
N ASP A 169 4.67 8.59 40.20
CA ASP A 169 4.26 9.07 41.52
C ASP A 169 2.74 9.24 41.52
N ALA A 170 2.06 8.38 42.29
CA ALA A 170 0.61 8.18 42.23
C ALA A 170 -0.22 9.24 42.98
N SER A 171 0.39 10.33 43.47
CA SER A 171 -0.28 11.31 44.33
C SER A 171 -0.68 12.62 43.63
N ALA A 172 -0.27 12.85 42.38
CA ALA A 172 -0.58 14.10 41.64
C ALA A 172 -1.73 13.98 40.61
N LEU A 173 -2.32 12.79 40.45
CA LEU A 173 -3.20 12.48 39.31
C LEU A 173 -4.64 12.99 39.43
N ALA A 174 -5.06 13.56 40.56
CA ALA A 174 -6.46 13.92 40.79
C ALA A 174 -6.85 15.35 40.36
N ALA A 175 -5.89 16.23 40.05
CA ALA A 175 -6.18 17.65 39.78
C ALA A 175 -5.90 18.12 38.33
N ASN A 176 -5.21 17.33 37.50
CA ASN A 176 -4.74 17.77 36.18
C ASN A 176 -5.39 17.04 34.98
N SER A 177 -6.49 16.33 35.17
CA SER A 177 -7.12 15.51 34.13
C SER A 177 -7.89 16.27 33.04
N MET A 178 -7.74 17.60 32.92
CA MET A 178 -8.54 18.40 31.97
C MET A 178 -7.70 19.17 30.93
N PHE A 179 -6.37 19.25 31.04
CA PHE A 179 -5.53 20.00 30.09
C PHE A 179 -4.13 19.36 29.91
N SER A 180 -4.05 18.23 29.20
CA SER A 180 -2.79 17.77 28.60
C SER A 180 -3.04 16.74 27.49
N ALA A 181 -3.55 17.21 26.36
CA ALA A 181 -3.63 16.46 25.10
C ALA A 181 -2.96 17.22 23.93
N ALA A 182 -1.93 18.04 24.20
CA ALA A 182 -1.36 18.94 23.21
C ALA A 182 -0.10 18.40 22.48
N ALA A 183 0.36 17.18 22.76
CA ALA A 183 1.59 16.63 22.16
C ALA A 183 1.37 15.29 21.43
N ALA A 184 0.26 15.15 20.70
CA ALA A 184 0.08 14.15 19.63
C ALA A 184 -1.24 14.40 18.89
N PHE A 185 -1.47 15.61 18.37
CA PHE A 185 -2.53 15.80 17.38
C PHE A 185 -2.08 15.23 16.03
N ALA A 186 -2.00 13.89 15.94
CA ALA A 186 -2.38 13.26 14.70
C ALA A 186 -3.89 13.49 14.62
N HIS A 187 -4.33 14.49 13.84
CA HIS A 187 -5.73 14.53 13.45
C HIS A 187 -6.05 13.12 12.91
N PRO A 188 -7.05 12.40 13.46
CA PRO A 188 -7.46 11.15 12.84
C PRO A 188 -7.80 11.51 11.40
N LEU A 189 -7.05 10.95 10.44
CA LEU A 189 -7.30 11.22 9.05
C LEU A 189 -8.75 10.84 8.78
N SER A 190 -9.48 11.77 8.17
CA SER A 190 -10.87 11.57 7.79
C SER A 190 -10.95 10.53 6.68
N TYR A 191 -10.80 9.24 7.02
CA TYR A 191 -11.16 8.13 6.12
C TYR A 191 -12.62 8.30 5.63
N HIS A 192 -13.42 9.03 6.39
CA HIS A 192 -14.77 9.50 6.06
C HIS A 192 -14.87 10.50 4.90
N LEU A 193 -13.78 11.10 4.40
CA LEU A 193 -13.81 11.93 3.17
C LEU A 193 -13.87 11.09 1.89
N TYR A 194 -13.65 9.78 2.02
CA TYR A 194 -13.60 8.83 0.93
C TYR A 194 -14.57 7.65 1.13
N ALA A 195 -15.24 7.58 2.27
CA ALA A 195 -16.25 6.57 2.56
C ALA A 195 -17.61 7.06 2.03
N PRO A 196 -18.22 6.38 1.06
CA PRO A 196 -19.59 6.69 0.69
C PRO A 196 -20.51 6.32 1.86
N LEU A 197 -20.88 7.32 2.66
CA LEU A 197 -22.04 7.23 3.55
C LEU A 197 -23.29 7.41 2.68
N GLY A 198 -23.72 6.34 2.03
CA GLY A 198 -24.90 6.36 1.17
C GLY A 198 -25.55 4.98 1.05
N PRO A 199 -26.88 4.93 0.83
CA PRO A 199 -27.59 3.66 0.65
C PRO A 199 -27.05 2.97 -0.61
N HIS A 200 -26.48 1.78 -0.44
CA HIS A 200 -26.11 0.92 -1.55
C HIS A 200 -27.43 0.53 -2.21
N ARG A 201 -27.67 0.95 -3.45
CA ARG A 201 -28.91 0.58 -4.15
C ARG A 201 -28.84 -0.92 -4.42
N GLU A 202 -29.50 -1.72 -3.60
CA GLU A 202 -29.50 -3.19 -3.71
C GLU A 202 -30.28 -3.70 -4.93
N ASN A 203 -31.12 -2.84 -5.53
CA ASN A 203 -31.97 -3.18 -6.68
C ASN A 203 -31.42 -2.63 -8.01
N LEU A 204 -30.15 -2.90 -8.32
CA LEU A 204 -29.56 -2.55 -9.62
C LEU A 204 -29.78 -3.67 -10.64
N MET A 205 -30.11 -3.30 -11.88
CA MET A 205 -30.16 -4.26 -12.98
C MET A 205 -28.74 -4.74 -13.33
N ALA A 206 -28.62 -5.92 -13.96
CA ALA A 206 -27.31 -6.53 -14.27
C ALA A 206 -26.37 -5.69 -15.14
N TYR A 207 -26.87 -4.69 -15.87
CA TYR A 207 -26.06 -3.74 -16.66
C TYR A 207 -25.76 -2.42 -15.91
N GLN A 208 -26.49 -2.13 -14.83
CA GLN A 208 -26.28 -0.93 -14.03
C GLN A 208 -25.12 -1.15 -13.07
N ARG A 209 -24.24 -0.16 -12.98
CA ARG A 209 -23.09 -0.16 -12.06
C ARG A 209 -23.12 1.10 -11.24
N THR A 210 -22.69 0.97 -9.99
CA THR A 210 -22.40 2.15 -9.17
C THR A 210 -21.04 2.72 -9.54
N THR A 211 -20.81 4.00 -9.23
CA THR A 211 -19.49 4.63 -9.42
C THR A 211 -18.37 3.86 -8.70
N HIS A 212 -18.67 3.24 -7.56
CA HIS A 212 -17.69 2.47 -6.78
C HIS A 212 -17.30 1.15 -7.45
N ASP A 213 -18.18 0.55 -8.26
CA ASP A 213 -17.93 -0.71 -8.95
C ASP A 213 -16.81 -0.60 -10.01
N PHE A 214 -16.43 0.62 -10.41
CA PHE A 214 -15.34 0.87 -11.36
C PHE A 214 -13.96 0.91 -10.70
N PHE A 215 -13.87 1.16 -9.39
CA PHE A 215 -12.61 1.33 -8.66
C PHE A 215 -12.34 0.24 -7.60
N ILE A 216 -11.11 0.19 -7.10
CA ILE A 216 -10.71 -0.73 -6.04
C ILE A 216 -11.74 -0.78 -4.88
N PRO A 217 -12.11 -1.99 -4.38
CA PRO A 217 -13.07 -2.12 -3.28
C PRO A 217 -12.65 -1.36 -2.02
N ASP A 218 -13.63 -0.79 -1.32
CA ASP A 218 -13.39 0.09 -0.17
C ASP A 218 -12.58 -0.57 0.95
N HIS A 219 -12.92 -1.80 1.33
CA HIS A 219 -12.21 -2.51 2.39
C HIS A 219 -10.71 -2.70 2.07
N LEU A 220 -10.38 -3.04 0.82
CA LEU A 220 -9.00 -3.24 0.38
C LEU A 220 -8.26 -1.91 0.32
N ARG A 221 -8.92 -0.86 -0.20
CA ARG A 221 -8.36 0.49 -0.23
C ARG A 221 -8.05 1.01 1.16
N GLU A 222 -8.99 0.92 2.10
CA GLU A 222 -8.79 1.34 3.50
C GLU A 222 -7.65 0.56 4.15
N GLU A 223 -7.60 -0.75 3.96
CA GLU A 223 -6.53 -1.58 4.51
C GLU A 223 -5.16 -1.13 3.99
N MET A 224 -5.03 -0.91 2.69
CA MET A 224 -3.77 -0.49 2.07
C MET A 224 -3.36 0.92 2.50
N GLN A 225 -4.31 1.85 2.63
CA GLN A 225 -4.04 3.20 3.13
C GLN A 225 -3.57 3.18 4.58
N ARG A 226 -4.25 2.44 5.46
CA ARG A 226 -3.85 2.27 6.87
C ARG A 226 -2.45 1.65 6.98
N LYS A 227 -2.14 0.64 6.16
CA LYS A 227 -0.80 0.02 6.11
C LYS A 227 0.27 1.00 5.62
N SER A 228 -0.03 1.83 4.62
CA SER A 228 0.86 2.87 4.12
C SER A 228 1.15 3.92 5.19
N GLU A 229 0.13 4.39 5.89
CA GLU A 229 0.24 5.37 6.98
C GLU A 229 1.11 4.84 8.12
N ALA A 230 0.83 3.62 8.60
CA ALA A 230 1.62 2.98 9.66
C ALA A 230 3.11 2.83 9.26
N SER A 231 3.37 2.58 7.98
CA SER A 231 4.73 2.48 7.45
C SER A 231 5.46 3.83 7.44
N LEU A 232 4.74 4.91 7.14
CA LEU A 232 5.28 6.28 7.08
C LEU A 232 5.30 6.99 8.44
N GLN A 233 4.66 6.43 9.47
CA GLN A 233 4.64 7.02 10.81
C GLN A 233 6.06 7.23 11.35
N THR A 234 6.37 8.44 11.79
CA THR A 234 7.64 8.81 12.43
C THR A 234 7.39 9.77 13.58
N PHE A 235 8.23 9.72 14.61
CA PHE A 235 8.17 10.65 15.74
C PHE A 235 9.46 11.47 15.83
N SER A 236 9.33 12.80 15.89
CA SER A 236 10.46 13.74 15.88
C SER A 236 11.07 13.99 17.26
N ASN A 237 10.29 13.83 18.34
CA ASN A 237 10.72 14.09 19.72
C ASN A 237 10.53 12.84 20.59
N THR A 238 11.37 11.83 20.41
CA THR A 238 11.31 10.61 21.22
C THR A 238 12.50 10.53 22.19
N ALA A 239 12.31 9.87 23.33
CA ALA A 239 13.39 9.48 24.24
C ALA A 239 14.20 8.29 23.71
N LEU A 240 13.89 7.79 22.51
CA LEU A 240 14.61 6.69 21.88
C LEU A 240 15.89 7.22 21.23
N PRO A 241 16.93 6.38 21.08
CA PRO A 241 18.13 6.75 20.36
C PRO A 241 17.79 7.23 18.94
N GLN A 242 18.33 8.37 18.53
CA GLN A 242 18.06 8.94 17.20
C GLN A 242 18.51 8.01 16.07
N GLN A 243 19.62 7.30 16.29
CA GLN A 243 20.20 6.37 15.34
C GLN A 243 20.81 5.18 16.07
N ILE A 244 20.61 3.98 15.52
CA ILE A 244 21.22 2.73 15.97
C ILE A 244 21.86 2.08 14.76
N GLU A 245 23.19 2.02 14.74
CA GLU A 245 23.94 1.60 13.55
C GLU A 245 23.53 2.43 12.32
N HIS A 246 22.84 1.82 11.36
CA HIS A 246 22.33 2.44 10.14
C HIS A 246 20.80 2.62 10.18
N PHE A 247 20.14 2.30 11.29
CA PHE A 247 18.70 2.47 11.47
C PHE A 247 18.38 3.78 12.18
N HIS A 248 17.36 4.49 11.70
CA HIS A 248 16.87 5.74 12.29
C HIS A 248 15.34 5.76 12.35
N SER A 249 14.77 6.83 12.89
CA SER A 249 13.31 7.04 13.00
C SER A 249 12.59 5.91 13.73
N LEU A 250 13.12 5.51 14.90
CA LEU A 250 12.55 4.42 15.68
C LEU A 250 11.15 4.77 16.19
N VAL A 251 10.22 3.84 16.01
CA VAL A 251 8.83 3.92 16.46
C VAL A 251 8.49 2.65 17.24
N ALA A 252 8.18 2.76 18.53
CA ALA A 252 7.77 1.62 19.34
C ALA A 252 6.43 1.04 18.84
N LEU A 253 6.38 -0.28 18.65
CA LEU A 253 5.19 -0.99 18.19
C LEU A 253 4.41 -1.65 19.33
N ASP A 254 5.07 -1.93 20.45
CA ASP A 254 4.43 -2.53 21.62
C ASP A 254 3.60 -1.48 22.38
N THR A 255 2.28 -1.65 22.40
CA THR A 255 1.33 -0.74 23.06
C THR A 255 1.18 -1.00 24.55
N ASN A 256 1.56 -2.20 25.00
CA ASN A 256 1.43 -2.62 26.39
C ASN A 256 2.80 -3.05 26.90
N ALA A 257 3.42 -2.22 27.75
CA ALA A 257 4.68 -2.51 28.45
C ALA A 257 4.54 -3.62 29.51
N GLN A 258 3.46 -4.41 29.45
CA GLN A 258 3.30 -5.55 30.32
C GLN A 258 4.43 -6.51 30.01
N LYS A 259 5.26 -6.74 31.03
CA LYS A 259 6.38 -7.68 31.05
C LYS A 259 5.82 -9.08 30.78
N SER A 260 5.49 -9.36 29.52
CA SER A 260 5.04 -10.66 29.05
C SER A 260 6.08 -11.66 29.55
N ALA A 261 5.61 -12.69 30.27
CA ALA A 261 6.46 -13.74 30.82
C ALA A 261 7.51 -14.12 29.76
N SER A 262 8.79 -13.93 30.09
CA SER A 262 9.83 -13.75 29.08
C SER A 262 10.00 -15.01 28.23
N ALA A 263 9.31 -15.07 27.09
CA ALA A 263 9.40 -16.20 26.16
C ALA A 263 10.85 -16.46 25.71
N TYR A 264 11.70 -15.43 25.80
CA TYR A 264 13.12 -15.49 25.45
C TYR A 264 14.07 -15.51 26.67
N GLY A 265 13.56 -15.44 27.89
CA GLY A 265 14.36 -15.23 29.12
C GLY A 265 14.72 -13.77 29.42
N TYR A 266 14.39 -12.84 28.51
CA TYR A 266 14.68 -11.40 28.64
C TYR A 266 13.43 -10.54 28.38
N PRO A 267 13.33 -9.33 28.97
CA PRO A 267 12.38 -8.32 28.53
C PRO A 267 12.64 -7.95 27.07
N SER A 268 11.58 -7.89 26.26
CA SER A 268 11.71 -7.62 24.83
C SER A 268 10.82 -6.48 24.36
N TRP A 269 11.35 -5.65 23.47
CA TRP A 269 10.64 -4.54 22.84
C TRP A 269 10.74 -4.65 21.31
N VAL A 270 9.75 -4.15 20.58
CA VAL A 270 9.75 -4.11 19.11
C VAL A 270 9.62 -2.66 18.65
N TYR A 271 10.52 -2.26 17.75
CA TYR A 271 10.53 -0.95 17.12
C TYR A 271 10.44 -1.10 15.61
N LYS A 272 9.63 -0.27 14.94
CA LYS A 272 9.79 0.01 13.52
C LYS A 272 10.97 0.96 13.35
N ALA A 273 11.86 0.70 12.41
CA ALA A 273 12.95 1.62 12.07
C ALA A 273 13.15 1.66 10.56
N THR A 274 13.68 2.77 10.06
CA THR A 274 14.02 2.95 8.64
C THR A 274 15.53 2.76 8.47
N SER A 275 15.93 1.95 7.50
CA SER A 275 17.34 1.72 7.18
C SER A 275 17.88 2.83 6.28
N SER A 276 19.05 3.38 6.63
CA SER A 276 19.75 4.39 5.84
C SER A 276 20.38 3.82 4.57
N LYS A 277 20.51 2.49 4.45
CA LYS A 277 21.22 1.84 3.33
C LYS A 277 20.33 1.73 2.09
N ASP A 278 19.06 1.39 2.29
CA ASP A 278 18.10 1.05 1.24
C ASP A 278 16.78 1.84 1.36
N GLY A 279 16.53 2.51 2.48
CA GLY A 279 15.30 3.25 2.72
C GLY A 279 14.10 2.38 3.10
N TYR A 280 14.28 1.07 3.30
CA TYR A 280 13.20 0.18 3.70
C TYR A 280 12.95 0.22 5.21
N ASN A 281 11.72 -0.13 5.60
CA ASN A 281 11.31 -0.24 6.99
C ASN A 281 11.51 -1.67 7.51
N TYR A 282 12.06 -1.77 8.72
CA TYR A 282 12.35 -3.03 9.40
C TYR A 282 11.74 -3.06 10.80
N ALA A 283 11.48 -4.27 11.31
CA ALA A 283 11.12 -4.49 12.70
C ALA A 283 12.38 -4.89 13.48
N LEU A 284 12.79 -4.03 14.41
CA LEU A 284 13.89 -4.24 15.33
C LEU A 284 13.34 -4.80 16.64
N ARG A 285 13.62 -6.07 16.92
CA ARG A 285 13.33 -6.65 18.23
C ARG A 285 14.53 -6.51 19.14
N ARG A 286 14.38 -5.73 20.20
CA ARG A 286 15.36 -5.55 21.27
C ARG A 286 15.12 -6.53 22.40
N LEU A 287 16.18 -7.18 22.87
CA LEU A 287 16.25 -7.90 24.14
C LEU A 287 17.09 -7.07 25.10
N GLU A 288 16.45 -6.58 26.16
CA GLU A 288 17.05 -5.71 27.17
C GLU A 288 17.95 -6.50 28.12
N GLY A 289 19.10 -5.94 28.48
CA GLY A 289 20.05 -6.57 29.42
C GLY A 289 20.78 -7.81 28.89
N PHE A 290 20.70 -8.12 27.59
CA PHE A 290 21.45 -9.23 27.00
C PHE A 290 22.95 -8.91 26.96
N ARG A 291 23.76 -9.79 27.54
CA ARG A 291 25.23 -9.71 27.48
C ARG A 291 25.77 -10.82 26.60
N LEU A 292 26.49 -10.45 25.56
CA LEU A 292 27.14 -11.39 24.68
C LEU A 292 28.28 -12.10 25.42
N THR A 293 28.18 -13.42 25.54
CA THR A 293 29.24 -14.29 26.08
C THR A 293 30.10 -14.88 24.97
N ASP A 294 29.48 -15.32 23.88
CA ASP A 294 30.13 -15.92 22.71
C ASP A 294 29.68 -15.23 21.41
N GLU A 295 30.64 -14.77 20.61
CA GLU A 295 30.37 -14.19 19.29
C GLU A 295 29.77 -15.21 18.31
N ASN A 296 30.06 -16.51 18.48
CA ASN A 296 29.50 -17.56 17.64
C ASN A 296 27.97 -17.68 17.80
N ALA A 297 27.43 -17.28 18.95
CA ALA A 297 25.99 -17.24 19.16
C ALA A 297 25.29 -16.30 18.17
N ILE A 298 25.87 -15.12 17.89
CA ILE A 298 25.31 -14.18 16.89
C ILE A 298 25.46 -14.75 15.48
N ARG A 299 26.57 -15.47 15.19
CA ARG A 299 26.79 -16.08 13.87
C ARG A 299 25.73 -17.13 13.51
N ALA A 300 25.05 -17.73 14.48
CA ALA A 300 23.93 -18.65 14.25
C ALA A 300 22.82 -18.03 13.38
N ILE A 301 22.64 -16.70 13.44
CA ILE A 301 21.64 -16.00 12.63
C ILE A 301 21.93 -16.04 11.12
N GLN A 302 23.18 -16.29 10.72
CA GLN A 302 23.55 -16.32 9.30
C GLN A 302 22.88 -17.48 8.55
N THR A 303 22.63 -18.60 9.23
CA THR A 303 21.91 -19.74 8.64
C THR A 303 20.44 -19.39 8.39
N TRP A 304 19.83 -18.59 9.27
CA TRP A 304 18.44 -18.13 9.13
C TRP A 304 18.23 -17.24 7.89
N LYS A 305 19.26 -16.54 7.41
CA LYS A 305 19.19 -15.74 6.17
C LYS A 305 18.95 -16.58 4.92
N ARG A 306 19.15 -17.91 4.97
CA ARG A 306 18.89 -18.84 3.85
C ARG A 306 17.42 -19.24 3.73
N ILE A 307 16.61 -19.04 4.77
CA ILE A 307 15.19 -19.39 4.76
C ILE A 307 14.41 -18.33 3.97
N SER A 308 13.74 -18.77 2.90
CA SER A 308 12.81 -17.94 2.14
C SER A 308 11.45 -18.65 2.09
N ASN A 309 10.57 -18.29 3.04
CA ASN A 309 9.23 -18.86 3.14
C ASN A 309 8.20 -17.77 3.47
N GLY A 310 7.05 -17.79 2.80
CA GLY A 310 6.02 -16.77 3.00
C GLY A 310 5.33 -16.78 4.38
N ASN A 311 5.49 -17.85 5.15
CA ASN A 311 4.92 -18.06 6.49
C ASN A 311 5.97 -17.92 7.61
N VAL A 312 7.19 -17.49 7.28
CA VAL A 312 8.24 -17.14 8.26
C VAL A 312 8.59 -15.67 8.04
N VAL A 313 8.67 -14.88 9.10
CA VAL A 313 9.19 -13.51 8.99
C VAL A 313 10.69 -13.58 8.74
N THR A 314 11.15 -13.01 7.62
CA THR A 314 12.56 -13.05 7.23
C THR A 314 13.43 -12.37 8.28
N VAL A 315 14.53 -13.04 8.63
CA VAL A 315 15.56 -12.50 9.53
C VAL A 315 16.72 -11.95 8.70
N HIS A 316 17.03 -10.67 8.89
CA HIS A 316 18.04 -9.96 8.11
C HIS A 316 19.38 -9.87 8.82
N ASP A 317 19.36 -9.57 10.12
CA ASP A 317 20.59 -9.38 10.88
C ASP A 317 20.37 -9.49 12.39
N ALA A 318 21.45 -9.67 13.14
CA ALA A 318 21.45 -9.54 14.59
C ALA A 318 22.76 -8.92 15.07
N PHE A 319 22.68 -7.98 16.01
CA PHE A 319 23.84 -7.30 16.56
C PHE A 319 23.57 -6.84 17.99
N THR A 320 24.63 -6.57 18.75
CA THR A 320 24.50 -5.98 20.09
C THR A 320 24.77 -4.49 20.05
N THR A 321 24.12 -3.74 20.92
CA THR A 321 24.28 -2.28 21.00
C THR A 321 24.19 -1.79 22.43
N ARG A 322 24.81 -0.63 22.67
CA ARG A 322 24.68 0.14 23.91
C ARG A 322 23.95 1.48 23.73
N ALA A 323 23.37 1.72 22.55
CA ALA A 323 22.71 2.98 22.22
C ALA A 323 21.51 3.29 23.15
N PHE A 324 20.87 2.26 23.71
CA PHE A 324 19.74 2.41 24.65
C PHE A 324 20.16 2.64 26.11
N GLY A 325 21.46 2.76 26.41
CA GLY A 325 21.99 2.95 27.77
C GLY A 325 22.24 1.65 28.55
N ASP A 326 21.90 0.49 27.98
CA ASP A 326 22.17 -0.84 28.52
C ASP A 326 22.84 -1.75 27.47
N SER A 327 23.26 -2.97 27.84
CA SER A 327 23.69 -3.95 26.84
C SER A 327 22.45 -4.66 26.29
N SER A 328 22.16 -4.44 25.01
CA SER A 328 20.97 -4.97 24.34
C SER A 328 21.35 -5.78 23.11
N LEU A 329 20.59 -6.86 22.83
CA LEU A 329 20.63 -7.57 21.55
C LEU A 329 19.49 -7.08 20.66
N ILE A 330 19.80 -6.72 19.42
CA ILE A 330 18.82 -6.35 18.41
C ILE A 330 18.79 -7.43 17.33
N VAL A 331 17.60 -7.95 17.04
CA VAL A 331 17.35 -8.83 15.90
C VAL A 331 16.49 -8.07 14.90
N VAL A 332 16.97 -7.99 13.66
CA VAL A 332 16.36 -7.27 12.54
C VAL A 332 15.53 -8.24 11.71
N THR A 333 14.24 -7.96 11.58
CA THR A 333 13.31 -8.76 10.76
C THR A 333 12.51 -7.88 9.81
N ASP A 334 11.83 -8.50 8.83
CA ASP A 334 10.89 -7.78 7.97
C ASP A 334 9.81 -7.05 8.78
N TYR A 335 9.52 -5.81 8.38
CA TYR A 335 8.39 -5.06 8.94
C TYR A 335 7.11 -5.41 8.19
N HIS A 336 6.07 -5.76 8.96
CA HIS A 336 4.73 -5.99 8.44
C HIS A 336 3.75 -5.01 9.11
N PRO A 337 3.28 -3.96 8.41
CA PRO A 337 2.49 -2.90 9.01
C PRO A 337 1.15 -3.42 9.54
N LEU A 338 0.75 -2.91 10.71
CA LEU A 338 -0.51 -3.24 11.39
C LEU A 338 -0.70 -4.74 11.67
N SER A 339 0.39 -5.50 11.77
CA SER A 339 0.32 -6.92 12.15
C SER A 339 -0.21 -7.07 13.57
N GLN A 340 -1.09 -8.05 13.77
CA GLN A 340 -1.60 -8.42 15.08
C GLN A 340 -1.08 -9.79 15.48
N THR A 341 -0.87 -10.04 16.77
CA THR A 341 -0.53 -11.39 17.20
C THR A 341 -1.76 -12.28 17.15
N LEU A 342 -1.55 -13.59 16.94
CA LEU A 342 -2.63 -14.58 16.99
C LEU A 342 -3.29 -14.59 18.38
N ALA A 343 -2.50 -14.32 19.43
CA ALA A 343 -3.02 -14.14 20.78
C ALA A 343 -4.00 -12.96 20.87
N ASP A 344 -3.67 -11.82 20.27
CA ASP A 344 -4.52 -10.63 20.32
C ASP A 344 -5.83 -10.84 19.57
N LYS A 345 -5.81 -11.52 18.42
CA LYS A 345 -7.02 -11.79 17.64
C LYS A 345 -7.97 -12.76 18.34
N ILE A 346 -7.44 -13.79 19.01
CA ILE A 346 -8.23 -14.92 19.51
C ILE A 346 -8.59 -14.78 20.98
N PHE A 347 -7.65 -14.36 21.83
CA PHE A 347 -7.82 -14.36 23.28
C PHE A 347 -8.20 -12.99 23.86
N THR A 348 -7.99 -11.89 23.14
CA THR A 348 -8.44 -10.58 23.60
C THR A 348 -9.95 -10.47 23.38
N PRO A 349 -10.76 -10.25 24.43
CA PRO A 349 -12.18 -9.98 24.26
C PRO A 349 -12.33 -8.68 23.47
N ASN A 350 -13.13 -8.71 22.39
CA ASN A 350 -13.43 -7.54 21.55
C ASN A 350 -14.09 -6.42 22.39
N ALA A 351 -13.30 -5.60 23.06
CA ALA A 351 -13.75 -4.46 23.86
C ALA A 351 -13.91 -3.19 23.01
N ARG A 352 -14.34 -3.34 21.74
CA ARG A 352 -14.39 -2.21 20.81
C ARG A 352 -15.51 -1.20 21.10
N ASN A 353 -16.37 -1.43 22.10
CA ASN A 353 -17.37 -0.48 22.60
C ASN A 353 -17.52 -0.54 24.13
N PRO A 354 -16.97 0.42 24.89
CA PRO A 354 -17.13 0.52 26.35
C PRO A 354 -18.56 0.87 26.83
N GLY A 355 -19.55 0.93 25.94
CA GLY A 355 -20.94 1.34 26.26
C GLY A 355 -22.03 0.35 25.85
N VAL A 356 -21.70 -0.76 25.18
CA VAL A 356 -22.67 -1.77 24.75
C VAL A 356 -22.27 -3.14 25.30
N ALA A 357 -22.14 -3.22 26.63
CA ALA A 357 -22.00 -4.48 27.34
C ALA A 357 -23.37 -5.16 27.56
N LEU A 358 -24.17 -5.27 26.49
CA LEU A 358 -25.48 -5.91 26.55
C LEU A 358 -25.75 -6.78 25.31
N ALA A 359 -24.95 -7.82 25.15
CA ALA A 359 -25.37 -9.12 24.62
C ALA A 359 -24.18 -10.06 24.71
N ARG A 360 -24.39 -11.27 25.23
CA ARG A 360 -23.50 -12.40 24.99
C ARG A 360 -23.46 -12.63 23.48
N SER A 361 -22.58 -11.94 22.77
CA SER A 361 -22.25 -12.34 21.40
C SER A 361 -21.72 -13.77 21.52
N PRO A 362 -22.29 -14.76 20.82
CA PRO A 362 -21.77 -16.12 20.86
C PRO A 362 -20.28 -16.01 20.57
N GLY A 363 -19.45 -16.55 21.46
CA GLY A 363 -18.00 -16.44 21.30
C GLY A 363 -17.67 -16.95 19.90
N ASN A 364 -17.21 -16.08 19.00
CA ASN A 364 -16.74 -16.49 17.69
C ASN A 364 -15.60 -17.48 17.94
N TYR A 365 -15.90 -18.77 17.88
CA TYR A 365 -14.93 -19.83 17.79
C TYR A 365 -14.32 -19.77 16.39
N VAL A 366 -13.05 -20.15 16.28
CA VAL A 366 -12.40 -20.22 14.97
C VAL A 366 -13.10 -21.31 14.17
N THR A 367 -13.48 -21.02 12.93
CA THR A 367 -14.13 -22.01 12.08
C THR A 367 -13.15 -23.14 11.73
N ASP A 368 -13.66 -24.34 11.45
CA ASP A 368 -12.81 -25.49 11.07
C ASP A 368 -11.92 -25.14 9.85
N HIS A 369 -12.48 -24.44 8.85
CA HIS A 369 -11.75 -23.98 7.67
C HIS A 369 -10.61 -22.99 8.01
N GLU A 370 -10.86 -21.99 8.85
CA GLU A 370 -9.80 -21.06 9.29
C GLU A 370 -8.69 -21.77 10.07
N LEU A 371 -9.05 -22.75 10.91
CA LEU A 371 -8.09 -23.51 11.69
C LEU A 371 -7.19 -24.37 10.78
N TRP A 372 -7.76 -25.05 9.78
CA TRP A 372 -6.98 -25.76 8.76
C TRP A 372 -6.04 -24.84 7.99
N GLY A 373 -6.52 -23.65 7.61
CA GLY A 373 -5.70 -22.63 6.97
C GLY A 373 -4.49 -22.23 7.82
N TYR A 374 -4.64 -22.13 9.14
CA TYR A 374 -3.53 -21.87 10.05
C TYR A 374 -2.56 -23.05 10.13
N ILE A 375 -3.07 -24.28 10.24
CA ILE A 375 -2.24 -25.49 10.33
C ILE A 375 -1.37 -25.65 9.08
N VAL A 376 -1.94 -25.52 7.89
CA VAL A 376 -1.20 -25.65 6.62
C VAL A 376 -0.09 -24.61 6.50
N GLN A 377 -0.37 -23.36 6.88
CA GLN A 377 0.62 -22.28 6.86
C GLN A 377 1.77 -22.52 7.84
N LEU A 378 1.46 -22.97 9.06
CA LEU A 378 2.47 -23.31 10.07
C LEU A 378 3.28 -24.55 9.68
N ALA A 379 2.63 -25.57 9.10
CA ALA A 379 3.30 -26.76 8.58
C ALA A 379 4.30 -26.40 7.45
N SER A 380 3.90 -25.51 6.55
CA SER A 380 4.78 -24.97 5.50
C SER A 380 5.99 -24.23 6.09
N ALA A 381 5.79 -23.46 7.16
CA ALA A 381 6.87 -22.77 7.85
C ALA A 381 7.85 -23.75 8.51
N ILE A 382 7.33 -24.75 9.23
CA ILE A 382 8.14 -25.80 9.88
C ILE A 382 8.94 -26.58 8.84
N LYS A 383 8.32 -27.03 7.74
CA LYS A 383 9.01 -27.75 6.66
C LYS A 383 10.21 -26.97 6.13
N ALA A 384 10.03 -25.67 5.88
CA ALA A 384 11.11 -24.82 5.40
C ALA A 384 12.27 -24.72 6.40
N ILE A 385 11.95 -24.60 7.69
CA ILE A 385 12.96 -24.51 8.76
C ILE A 385 13.70 -25.85 8.94
N HIS A 386 12.97 -26.97 9.02
CA HIS A 386 13.53 -28.31 9.24
C HIS A 386 14.39 -28.77 8.06
N SER A 387 14.02 -28.41 6.82
CA SER A 387 14.80 -28.75 5.62
C SER A 387 16.21 -28.15 5.58
N ILE A 388 16.46 -27.07 6.33
CA ILE A 388 17.77 -26.42 6.45
C ILE A 388 18.54 -26.92 7.69
N GLY A 389 17.96 -27.83 8.47
CA GLY A 389 18.54 -28.36 9.71
C GLY A 389 18.41 -27.39 10.88
N LEU A 390 17.37 -26.54 10.88
CA LEU A 390 17.03 -25.65 11.99
C LEU A 390 15.73 -26.12 12.67
N ALA A 391 15.39 -25.48 13.78
CA ALA A 391 14.13 -25.67 14.50
C ALA A 391 13.48 -24.31 14.80
N ALA A 392 12.15 -24.24 14.83
CA ALA A 392 11.43 -22.99 15.09
C ALA A 392 11.55 -22.57 16.57
N ARG A 393 11.64 -23.54 17.49
CA ARG A 393 11.82 -23.46 18.96
C ARG A 393 10.71 -22.73 19.72
N LEU A 394 9.97 -21.81 19.09
CA LEU A 394 8.98 -20.97 19.75
C LEU A 394 7.71 -20.83 18.90
N MET A 395 6.75 -21.72 19.16
CA MET A 395 5.44 -21.73 18.51
C MET A 395 4.32 -21.39 19.49
N ILE A 396 4.33 -20.15 19.99
CA ILE A 396 3.30 -19.64 20.91
C ILE A 396 2.41 -18.60 20.21
N PRO A 397 1.12 -18.49 20.59
CA PRO A 397 0.18 -17.56 19.94
C PRO A 397 0.66 -16.10 19.91
N GLN A 398 1.41 -15.65 20.93
CA GLN A 398 1.92 -14.28 21.02
C GLN A 398 3.03 -13.98 20.00
N LYS A 399 3.64 -15.01 19.41
CA LYS A 399 4.78 -14.88 18.47
C LYS A 399 4.42 -15.28 17.05
N ILE A 400 3.14 -15.51 16.79
CA ILE A 400 2.61 -15.75 15.45
C ILE A 400 1.88 -14.49 15.03
N LEU A 401 2.28 -13.91 13.90
CA LEU A 401 1.70 -12.67 13.39
C LEU A 401 0.64 -12.97 12.33
N ILE A 402 -0.42 -12.19 12.36
CA ILE A 402 -1.44 -12.09 11.33
C ILE A 402 -1.16 -10.81 10.57
N THR A 403 -0.74 -10.94 9.31
CA THR A 403 -0.25 -9.82 8.48
C THR A 403 -1.27 -9.34 7.45
N SER A 404 -2.20 -10.22 7.09
CA SER A 404 -3.34 -9.95 6.20
C SER A 404 -4.49 -10.87 6.61
N LYS A 405 -5.63 -10.76 5.90
CA LYS A 405 -6.76 -11.68 6.07
C LYS A 405 -6.27 -13.12 5.91
N SER A 406 -6.41 -13.92 6.97
CA SER A 406 -6.02 -15.34 7.01
C SER A 406 -4.53 -15.64 6.74
N ARG A 407 -3.62 -14.66 6.79
CA ARG A 407 -2.19 -14.86 6.50
C ARG A 407 -1.34 -14.83 7.77
N LEU A 408 -0.83 -16.00 8.16
CA LEU A 408 0.04 -16.20 9.31
C LEU A 408 1.52 -16.13 8.95
N ARG A 409 2.33 -15.62 9.88
CA ARG A 409 3.79 -15.71 9.84
C ARG A 409 4.36 -16.04 11.21
N LEU A 410 5.25 -17.03 11.28
CA LEU A 410 6.10 -17.29 12.43
C LEU A 410 7.07 -16.12 12.61
N ASN A 411 7.01 -15.46 13.76
CA ASN A 411 7.92 -14.40 14.13
C ASN A 411 8.86 -14.90 15.23
N SER A 412 9.95 -14.17 15.48
CA SER A 412 10.91 -14.42 16.56
C SER A 412 11.76 -15.69 16.39
N CYS A 413 11.85 -16.20 15.16
CA CYS A 413 12.75 -17.26 14.80
C CYS A 413 14.22 -16.82 14.94
N GLY A 414 15.11 -17.74 15.31
CA GLY A 414 16.55 -17.48 15.50
C GLY A 414 16.93 -16.78 16.81
N ILE A 415 15.97 -16.31 17.62
CA ILE A 415 16.27 -15.63 18.89
C ILE A 415 16.75 -16.62 19.94
N LEU A 416 16.05 -17.75 20.09
CA LEU A 416 16.44 -18.78 21.05
C LEU A 416 17.73 -19.48 20.65
N ASP A 417 18.06 -19.51 19.36
CA ASP A 417 19.35 -19.99 18.86
C ASP A 417 20.52 -19.13 19.36
N ILE A 418 20.30 -17.82 19.56
CA ILE A 418 21.28 -16.90 20.14
C ILE A 418 21.26 -16.98 21.67
N THR A 419 20.08 -16.89 22.29
CA THR A 419 19.99 -16.77 23.76
C THR A 419 20.23 -18.09 24.49
N GLN A 420 19.98 -19.23 23.85
CA GLN A 420 20.16 -20.57 24.41
C GLN A 420 21.22 -21.36 23.61
N TYR A 421 22.21 -20.67 23.04
CA TYR A 421 23.27 -21.27 22.23
C TYR A 421 24.02 -22.40 22.97
N GLU A 422 24.29 -22.21 24.27
CA GLU A 422 25.08 -23.15 25.09
C GLU A 422 24.30 -24.39 25.56
N GLN A 423 22.97 -24.47 25.37
CA GLN A 423 22.15 -25.55 25.93
C GLN A 423 22.34 -26.92 25.25
N GLY A 424 23.05 -27.01 24.12
CA GLY A 424 23.54 -28.26 23.56
C GLY A 424 22.50 -29.32 23.17
N ARG A 425 21.22 -28.96 23.04
CA ARG A 425 20.16 -29.90 22.62
C ARG A 425 20.36 -30.31 21.16
N THR A 426 20.04 -31.56 20.86
CA THR A 426 20.14 -32.05 19.48
C THR A 426 19.06 -31.41 18.61
N ILE A 427 19.37 -31.20 17.33
CA ILE A 427 18.40 -30.60 16.37
C ILE A 427 17.14 -31.49 16.27
N SER A 428 17.31 -32.82 16.29
CA SER A 428 16.18 -33.76 16.23
C SER A 428 15.21 -33.60 17.41
N GLU A 429 15.70 -33.38 18.63
CA GLU A 429 14.85 -33.13 19.80
C GLU A 429 14.11 -31.79 19.67
N LEU A 430 14.78 -30.75 19.16
CA LEU A 430 14.15 -29.44 18.94
C LEU A 430 13.06 -29.51 17.86
N GLN A 431 13.28 -30.29 16.80
CA GLN A 431 12.31 -30.49 15.72
C GLN A 431 11.08 -31.29 16.19
N GLN A 432 11.27 -32.29 17.04
CA GLN A 432 10.16 -33.00 17.69
C GLN A 432 9.37 -32.09 18.65
N ASP A 433 10.07 -31.22 19.39
CA ASP A 433 9.40 -30.23 20.25
C ASP A 433 8.58 -29.22 19.44
N ASP A 434 9.02 -28.81 18.24
CA ASP A 434 8.23 -27.95 17.35
C ASP A 434 6.86 -28.58 17.00
N LEU A 435 6.82 -29.87 16.67
CA LEU A 435 5.58 -30.59 16.36
C LEU A 435 4.65 -30.67 17.58
N LEU A 436 5.21 -30.95 18.76
CA LEU A 436 4.46 -30.94 20.02
C LEU A 436 3.91 -29.54 20.35
N GLN A 437 4.70 -28.48 20.13
CA GLN A 437 4.26 -27.11 20.33
C GLN A 437 3.15 -26.72 19.34
N LEU A 438 3.21 -27.18 18.09
CA LEU A 438 2.12 -27.01 17.11
C LEU A 438 0.83 -27.67 17.61
N GLY A 439 0.88 -28.90 18.13
CA GLY A 439 -0.30 -29.58 18.70
C GLY A 439 -0.91 -28.81 19.88
N ARG A 440 -0.06 -28.32 20.79
CA ARG A 440 -0.49 -27.48 21.93
C ARG A 440 -1.10 -26.16 21.49
N LEU A 441 -0.53 -25.54 20.46
CA LEU A 441 -1.02 -24.30 19.87
C LEU A 441 -2.42 -24.47 19.28
N ILE A 442 -2.62 -25.53 18.48
CA ILE A 442 -3.93 -25.85 17.88
C ILE A 442 -4.97 -26.07 18.99
N LEU A 443 -4.62 -26.81 20.05
CA LEU A 443 -5.52 -26.99 21.21
C LEU A 443 -5.92 -25.65 21.86
N CYS A 444 -4.95 -24.74 22.06
CA CYS A 444 -5.23 -23.43 22.67
C CYS A 444 -6.16 -22.58 21.79
N ILE A 445 -5.95 -22.60 20.47
CA ILE A 445 -6.79 -21.89 19.49
C ILE A 445 -8.20 -22.47 19.48
N ALA A 446 -8.30 -23.79 19.36
CA ALA A 446 -9.58 -24.47 19.20
C ALA A 446 -10.50 -24.31 20.43
N ASN A 447 -9.90 -24.32 21.63
CA ASN A 447 -10.61 -24.12 22.90
C ASN A 447 -10.75 -22.65 23.31
N LYS A 448 -10.19 -21.70 22.53
CA LYS A 448 -10.12 -20.27 22.87
C LYS A 448 -9.57 -20.00 24.28
N ASN A 449 -8.61 -20.82 24.72
CA ASN A 449 -8.01 -20.69 26.03
C ASN A 449 -6.48 -20.86 25.94
N PRO A 450 -5.67 -19.86 26.32
CA PRO A 450 -4.22 -19.93 26.23
C PRO A 450 -3.59 -20.99 27.15
N THR A 451 -4.29 -21.44 28.20
CA THR A 451 -3.81 -22.47 29.14
C THR A 451 -4.39 -23.86 28.87
N ALA A 452 -5.08 -24.06 27.73
CA ALA A 452 -5.70 -25.35 27.38
C ALA A 452 -4.70 -26.51 27.33
N HIS A 453 -3.45 -26.21 26.97
CA HIS A 453 -2.36 -27.18 26.90
C HIS A 453 -2.00 -27.83 28.25
N HIS A 454 -2.37 -27.24 29.40
CA HIS A 454 -2.16 -27.88 30.71
C HIS A 454 -3.12 -29.06 30.97
N ASN A 455 -4.29 -29.06 30.33
CA ASN A 455 -5.26 -30.15 30.43
C ASN A 455 -5.60 -30.65 29.02
N THR A 456 -4.65 -31.35 28.42
CA THR A 456 -4.75 -31.87 27.04
C THR A 456 -5.95 -32.79 26.86
N GLN A 457 -6.25 -33.66 27.84
CA GLN A 457 -7.35 -34.62 27.73
C GLN A 457 -8.72 -33.94 27.59
N LYS A 458 -9.07 -33.02 28.50
CA LYS A 458 -10.36 -32.31 28.42
C LYS A 458 -10.44 -31.40 27.19
N SER A 459 -9.32 -30.77 26.83
CA SER A 459 -9.24 -29.89 25.66
C SER A 459 -9.43 -30.67 24.36
N LEU A 460 -8.94 -31.91 24.29
CA LEU A 460 -9.11 -32.79 23.14
C LEU A 460 -10.55 -33.32 23.03
N GLU A 461 -11.21 -33.62 24.14
CA GLU A 461 -12.63 -33.98 24.16
C GLU A 461 -13.52 -32.86 23.61
N HIS A 462 -13.21 -31.60 23.94
CA HIS A 462 -13.91 -30.45 23.38
C HIS A 462 -13.68 -30.34 21.86
N VAL A 463 -12.43 -30.50 21.40
CA VAL A 463 -12.11 -30.50 19.96
C VAL A 463 -12.90 -31.58 19.22
N GLY A 464 -13.00 -32.78 19.79
CA GLY A 464 -13.78 -33.88 19.21
C GLY A 464 -15.28 -33.64 19.13
N ARG A 465 -15.83 -32.68 19.89
CA ARG A 465 -17.26 -32.30 19.83
C ARG A 465 -17.51 -31.09 18.92
N ALA A 466 -16.54 -30.18 18.80
CA ALA A 466 -16.71 -28.90 18.12
C ALA A 466 -16.13 -28.86 16.70
N TYR A 467 -15.16 -29.73 16.38
CA TYR A 467 -14.44 -29.74 15.11
C TYR A 467 -14.53 -31.10 14.41
N SER A 468 -14.01 -31.17 13.19
CA SER A 468 -13.98 -32.40 12.40
C SER A 468 -13.21 -33.54 13.09
N GLU A 469 -13.61 -34.79 12.84
CA GLU A 469 -12.91 -35.96 13.38
C GLU A 469 -11.45 -36.01 12.93
N LYS A 470 -11.18 -35.57 11.68
CA LYS A 470 -9.82 -35.46 11.16
C LYS A 470 -8.97 -34.45 11.96
N MET A 471 -9.55 -33.34 12.42
CA MET A 471 -8.85 -32.39 13.27
C MET A 471 -8.42 -33.04 14.60
N ARG A 472 -9.32 -33.82 15.22
CA ARG A 472 -9.00 -34.58 16.43
C ARG A 472 -7.86 -35.58 16.21
N GLU A 473 -7.90 -36.32 15.11
CA GLU A 473 -6.84 -37.28 14.72
C GLU A 473 -5.49 -36.57 14.58
N VAL A 474 -5.45 -35.47 13.84
CA VAL A 474 -4.23 -34.68 13.59
C VAL A 474 -3.65 -34.09 14.88
N VAL A 475 -4.50 -33.54 15.75
CA VAL A 475 -4.07 -33.02 17.05
C VAL A 475 -3.55 -34.15 17.95
N THR A 476 -4.20 -35.31 17.93
CA THR A 476 -3.76 -36.48 18.71
C THR A 476 -2.39 -36.98 18.22
N TRP A 477 -2.19 -37.04 16.90
CA TRP A 477 -0.92 -37.40 16.30
C TRP A 477 0.19 -36.43 16.72
N LEU A 478 -0.05 -35.11 16.65
CA LEU A 478 0.92 -34.07 17.04
C LEU A 478 1.28 -34.09 18.54
N LEU A 479 0.37 -34.55 19.40
CA LEU A 479 0.59 -34.59 20.86
C LEU A 479 1.20 -35.91 21.34
N THR A 480 1.25 -36.93 20.49
CA THR A 480 1.81 -38.23 20.85
C THR A 480 3.33 -38.14 20.74
N PRO A 481 4.08 -38.24 21.85
CA PRO A 481 5.53 -38.14 21.79
C PRO A 481 6.10 -39.31 20.98
N ALA A 482 7.10 -39.03 20.13
CA ALA A 482 7.85 -40.06 19.44
C ALA A 482 8.51 -40.97 20.48
N THR A 483 7.98 -42.17 20.70
CA THR A 483 8.58 -43.11 21.65
C THR A 483 9.92 -43.59 21.09
N PRO A 484 11.05 -43.40 21.80
CA PRO A 484 12.28 -44.09 21.45
C PRO A 484 12.07 -45.58 21.74
N MET A 485 12.13 -46.42 20.72
CA MET A 485 12.18 -47.87 20.94
C MET A 485 13.47 -48.20 21.69
N THR A 486 13.36 -48.56 22.97
CA THR A 486 14.42 -49.26 23.70
C THR A 486 14.66 -50.62 23.05
N PRO A 487 15.90 -50.97 22.64
CA PRO A 487 16.20 -52.32 22.19
C PRO A 487 16.41 -53.20 23.42
N THR A 488 15.35 -53.77 23.97
CA THR A 488 15.48 -54.78 25.02
C THR A 488 14.50 -55.93 24.83
N GLN A 489 15.11 -57.08 24.52
CA GLN A 489 14.63 -58.46 24.58
C GLN A 489 13.65 -58.92 23.49
N ALA A 490 14.25 -59.52 22.47
CA ALA A 490 13.65 -60.57 21.67
C ALA A 490 13.09 -61.68 22.58
N THR A 491 11.77 -61.84 22.58
CA THR A 491 11.14 -63.14 22.77
C THR A 491 10.77 -63.69 21.40
N THR A 492 11.32 -64.85 21.12
CA THR A 492 11.20 -65.64 19.90
C THR A 492 9.75 -65.99 19.60
N SER A 493 9.19 -65.51 18.49
CA SER A 493 8.39 -66.35 17.58
C SER A 493 8.02 -65.61 16.29
N SER A 494 8.16 -66.34 15.17
CA SER A 494 7.72 -66.09 13.79
C SER A 494 8.58 -65.16 12.91
N PRO A 495 9.05 -65.64 11.73
CA PRO A 495 9.66 -64.82 10.70
C PRO A 495 8.59 -64.41 9.68
N THR A 496 8.13 -63.17 9.76
CA THR A 496 7.41 -62.50 8.68
C THR A 496 8.20 -61.24 8.35
N PRO A 497 8.47 -60.91 7.07
CA PRO A 497 9.25 -59.72 6.73
C PRO A 497 8.35 -58.49 6.88
N ALA A 498 8.06 -58.10 8.12
CA ALA A 498 7.51 -56.80 8.45
C ALA A 498 8.66 -55.80 8.36
N ALA A 499 8.53 -54.89 7.40
CA ALA A 499 9.46 -53.79 7.18
C ALA A 499 9.85 -53.13 8.50
N ALA A 500 11.15 -52.91 8.67
CA ALA A 500 11.70 -52.15 9.76
C ALA A 500 11.12 -50.72 9.75
N THR A 501 10.12 -50.45 10.57
CA THR A 501 9.70 -49.09 10.92
C THR A 501 10.74 -48.53 11.89
N THR A 502 11.76 -47.92 11.30
CA THR A 502 12.69 -47.04 11.98
C THR A 502 11.95 -45.86 12.59
N SER A 503 12.54 -45.21 13.60
CA SER A 503 12.10 -44.00 14.32
C SER A 503 11.86 -42.73 13.46
N SER A 504 11.59 -42.89 12.17
CA SER A 504 11.39 -41.90 11.11
C SER A 504 9.92 -41.51 10.91
N ASP A 505 8.98 -42.09 11.65
CA ASP A 505 7.55 -41.90 11.39
C ASP A 505 6.99 -40.56 11.91
N HIS A 506 7.66 -39.91 12.86
CA HIS A 506 7.23 -38.63 13.46
C HIS A 506 8.06 -37.44 12.98
N ASP A 507 8.10 -37.26 11.65
CA ASP A 507 8.74 -36.14 10.98
C ASP A 507 7.72 -35.22 10.29
N ILE A 508 8.14 -34.01 9.92
CA ILE A 508 7.30 -33.02 9.24
C ILE A 508 6.77 -33.55 7.90
N ASP A 509 7.51 -34.39 7.19
CA ASP A 509 7.05 -34.96 5.92
C ASP A 509 5.91 -35.98 6.12
N SER A 510 5.95 -36.79 7.18
CA SER A 510 4.83 -37.64 7.58
C SER A 510 3.60 -36.82 7.94
N PHE A 511 3.79 -35.70 8.65
CA PHE A 511 2.70 -34.78 8.97
C PHE A 511 2.05 -34.17 7.73
N LEU A 512 2.88 -33.70 6.77
CA LEU A 512 2.38 -33.13 5.52
C LEU A 512 1.62 -34.15 4.67
N SER A 513 2.05 -35.41 4.68
CA SER A 513 1.32 -36.51 4.05
C SER A 513 -0.07 -36.68 4.67
N LEU A 514 -0.17 -36.61 6.00
CA LEU A 514 -1.43 -36.74 6.76
C LEU A 514 -2.44 -35.62 6.44
N ILE A 515 -1.97 -34.40 6.19
CA ILE A 515 -2.82 -33.22 5.90
C ILE A 515 -2.89 -32.86 4.41
N SER A 516 -2.39 -33.71 3.52
CA SER A 516 -2.23 -33.43 2.09
C SER A 516 -3.52 -32.94 1.39
N SER A 517 -4.68 -33.50 1.72
CA SER A 517 -5.96 -33.04 1.18
C SER A 517 -6.28 -31.59 1.56
N GLN A 518 -5.99 -31.20 2.80
CA GLN A 518 -6.22 -29.84 3.30
C GLN A 518 -5.23 -28.84 2.71
N ILE A 519 -4.01 -29.29 2.40
CA ILE A 519 -3.03 -28.49 1.65
C ILE A 519 -3.59 -28.13 0.28
N THR A 520 -4.17 -29.09 -0.46
CA THR A 520 -4.75 -28.83 -1.79
C THR A 520 -5.90 -27.83 -1.72
N LEU A 521 -6.80 -27.95 -0.73
CA LEU A 521 -7.90 -26.99 -0.55
C LEU A 521 -7.41 -25.58 -0.19
N THR A 522 -6.41 -25.49 0.70
CA THR A 522 -5.82 -24.19 1.08
C THR A 522 -5.05 -23.58 -0.08
N PHE A 523 -4.39 -24.40 -0.90
CA PHE A 523 -3.68 -23.96 -2.10
C PHE A 523 -4.66 -23.40 -3.14
N ASP A 524 -5.77 -24.11 -3.42
CA ASP A 524 -6.84 -23.63 -4.30
C ASP A 524 -7.42 -22.30 -3.83
N ALA A 525 -7.70 -22.16 -2.53
CA ALA A 525 -8.14 -20.89 -1.94
C ALA A 525 -7.11 -19.76 -2.14
N SER A 526 -5.80 -20.07 -2.07
CA SER A 526 -4.74 -19.08 -2.31
C SER A 526 -4.63 -18.65 -3.78
N LEU A 527 -4.96 -19.55 -4.73
CA LEU A 527 -5.04 -19.22 -6.15
C LEU A 527 -6.21 -18.29 -6.43
N HIS A 528 -7.38 -18.55 -5.84
CA HIS A 528 -8.52 -17.64 -5.92
C HIS A 528 -8.24 -16.25 -5.34
N GLU A 529 -7.49 -16.17 -4.23
CA GLU A 529 -7.03 -14.88 -3.69
C GLU A 529 -6.09 -14.17 -4.66
N ALA A 530 -5.15 -14.90 -5.29
CA ALA A 530 -4.24 -14.34 -6.28
C ALA A 530 -4.96 -13.82 -7.53
N ASP A 531 -5.99 -14.53 -8.02
CA ASP A 531 -6.82 -14.09 -9.14
C ASP A 531 -7.62 -12.82 -8.78
N SER A 532 -8.18 -12.77 -7.57
CA SER A 532 -8.88 -11.59 -7.06
C SER A 532 -7.97 -10.36 -6.97
N LEU A 533 -6.75 -10.53 -6.44
CA LEU A 533 -5.75 -9.46 -6.40
C LEU A 533 -5.31 -9.02 -7.80
N THR A 534 -5.14 -9.97 -8.72
CA THR A 534 -4.77 -9.70 -10.12
C THR A 534 -5.87 -8.93 -10.85
N SER A 535 -7.14 -9.27 -10.62
CA SER A 535 -8.28 -8.53 -11.15
C SER A 535 -8.32 -7.08 -10.65
N ASN A 536 -8.13 -6.88 -9.35
CA ASN A 536 -8.07 -5.52 -8.77
C ASN A 536 -6.86 -4.73 -9.29
N LEU A 537 -5.69 -5.37 -9.41
CA LEU A 537 -4.49 -4.75 -9.96
C LEU A 537 -4.68 -4.35 -11.44
N SER A 538 -5.35 -5.19 -12.23
CA SER A 538 -5.65 -4.91 -13.63
C SER A 538 -6.55 -3.68 -13.78
N ARG A 539 -7.53 -3.51 -12.88
CA ARG A 539 -8.38 -2.32 -12.85
C ARG A 539 -7.60 -1.06 -12.52
N GLU A 540 -6.72 -1.12 -11.51
CA GLU A 540 -5.85 0.01 -11.15
C GLU A 540 -4.81 0.33 -12.23
N LEU A 541 -4.34 -0.67 -12.98
CA LEU A 541 -3.48 -0.47 -14.15
C LEU A 541 -4.18 0.35 -15.23
N GLU A 542 -5.44 0.01 -15.55
CA GLU A 542 -6.25 0.76 -16.52
C GLU A 542 -6.55 2.17 -15.99
N ASN A 543 -6.91 2.33 -14.72
CA ASN A 543 -7.09 3.65 -14.10
C ASN A 543 -5.82 4.51 -14.24
N ALA A 544 -4.63 3.93 -14.01
CA ALA A 544 -3.37 4.64 -14.17
C ALA A 544 -3.09 5.03 -15.63
N ARG A 545 -3.48 4.20 -16.61
CA ARG A 545 -3.41 4.56 -18.05
C ARG A 545 -4.32 5.73 -18.36
N LEU A 546 -5.56 5.68 -17.89
CA LEU A 546 -6.55 6.73 -18.08
C LEU A 546 -6.12 8.06 -17.45
N VAL A 547 -5.56 8.06 -16.23
CA VAL A 547 -5.01 9.27 -15.60
C VAL A 547 -3.91 9.90 -16.45
N ARG A 548 -2.99 9.09 -17.01
CA ARG A 548 -1.95 9.59 -17.92
C ARG A 548 -2.54 10.14 -19.21
N LEU A 549 -3.55 9.47 -19.78
CA LEU A 549 -4.24 9.93 -20.99
C LEU A 549 -4.95 11.26 -20.76
N LEU A 550 -5.74 11.37 -19.70
CA LEU A 550 -6.43 12.59 -19.28
C LEU A 550 -5.45 13.75 -19.05
N THR A 551 -4.34 13.49 -18.39
CA THR A 551 -3.29 14.49 -18.16
C THR A 551 -2.75 15.02 -19.49
N LYS A 552 -2.42 14.14 -20.43
CA LYS A 552 -1.95 14.53 -21.77
C LYS A 552 -3.03 15.25 -22.58
N LEU A 553 -4.29 14.81 -22.50
CA LEU A 553 -5.41 15.44 -23.18
C LEU A 553 -5.59 16.88 -22.71
N ASN A 554 -5.54 17.11 -21.39
CA ASN A 554 -5.61 18.45 -20.81
C ASN A 554 -4.39 19.33 -21.15
N MET A 555 -3.23 18.75 -21.47
CA MET A 555 -2.08 19.51 -21.97
C MET A 555 -2.22 19.94 -23.44
N VAL A 556 -3.05 19.23 -24.22
CA VAL A 556 -3.31 19.48 -25.65
C VAL A 556 -4.49 20.44 -25.84
N LEU A 557 -5.59 20.21 -25.12
CA LEU A 557 -6.81 21.00 -25.26
C LEU A 557 -6.64 22.39 -24.63
N GLU A 558 -7.30 23.38 -25.23
CA GLU A 558 -7.48 24.74 -24.67
C GLU A 558 -6.17 25.44 -24.24
N ARG A 559 -5.09 25.24 -24.99
CA ARG A 559 -3.81 25.91 -24.72
C ARG A 559 -3.90 27.43 -25.00
N PRO A 560 -3.36 28.28 -24.10
CA PRO A 560 -3.26 29.71 -24.35
C PRO A 560 -2.25 30.02 -25.47
N GLU A 561 -2.66 30.89 -26.41
CA GLU A 561 -2.04 31.09 -27.73
C GLU A 561 -0.59 31.60 -27.71
N ALA A 562 -0.10 32.16 -26.59
CA ALA A 562 1.16 32.91 -26.53
C ALA A 562 2.47 32.08 -26.61
N THR A 563 2.41 30.76 -26.74
CA THR A 563 3.61 29.89 -26.54
C THR A 563 4.13 29.14 -27.77
N LEU A 564 3.44 29.14 -28.91
CA LEU A 564 3.89 28.38 -30.10
C LEU A 564 4.32 29.26 -31.29
N THR A 565 4.01 30.56 -31.29
CA THR A 565 4.26 31.47 -32.42
C THR A 565 5.48 32.38 -32.25
N SER A 566 6.20 32.33 -31.12
CA SER A 566 7.32 33.26 -30.86
C SER A 566 8.68 32.83 -31.46
N ASN A 567 8.79 31.67 -32.11
CA ASN A 567 10.03 31.23 -32.76
C ASN A 567 9.89 31.15 -34.29
N ALA A 568 9.59 32.28 -34.95
CA ALA A 568 9.84 32.47 -36.39
C ALA A 568 9.72 33.92 -36.92
N ALA A 569 9.36 34.92 -36.11
CA ALA A 569 9.32 36.30 -36.58
C ALA A 569 10.71 36.93 -36.50
N ASN A 570 11.48 36.75 -37.58
CA ASN A 570 12.67 37.54 -37.86
C ASN A 570 12.32 39.05 -37.77
N PRO A 571 12.98 39.86 -36.91
CA PRO A 571 12.64 41.27 -36.73
C PRO A 571 12.89 42.16 -37.96
N ASN A 572 13.48 41.60 -39.04
CA ASN A 572 13.80 42.31 -40.28
C ASN A 572 12.97 41.90 -41.51
N GLN A 573 11.84 41.19 -41.36
CA GLN A 573 10.93 40.96 -42.49
C GLN A 573 9.73 41.92 -42.44
N PRO A 574 9.48 42.72 -43.48
CA PRO A 574 8.27 43.52 -43.56
C PRO A 574 7.07 42.59 -43.62
N ALA A 575 6.05 42.88 -42.80
CA ALA A 575 4.80 42.15 -42.76
C ALA A 575 4.20 42.07 -44.17
N ALA A 576 3.99 40.85 -44.68
CA ALA A 576 3.29 40.63 -45.93
C ALA A 576 1.86 41.19 -45.81
N PRO A 577 1.32 41.82 -46.87
CA PRO A 577 0.00 42.44 -46.81
C PRO A 577 -1.05 41.35 -46.61
N HIS A 578 -1.95 41.60 -45.67
CA HIS A 578 -3.11 40.78 -45.33
C HIS A 578 -3.86 40.30 -46.58
N THR A 579 -3.69 39.02 -46.92
CA THR A 579 -4.61 38.31 -47.81
C THR A 579 -5.63 37.57 -46.95
N LEU A 580 -6.88 38.01 -47.08
CA LEU A 580 -8.15 37.44 -46.60
C LEU A 580 -8.10 36.06 -45.90
N ASN A 581 -8.65 36.03 -44.68
CA ASN A 581 -9.32 34.89 -44.02
C ASN A 581 -8.52 33.66 -43.56
N HIS A 582 -7.39 33.84 -42.87
CA HIS A 582 -7.00 32.84 -41.85
C HIS A 582 -6.28 33.51 -40.68
N THR A 583 -7.04 33.80 -39.62
CA THR A 583 -6.52 33.83 -38.25
C THR A 583 -6.01 32.42 -37.93
N SER A 584 -4.76 32.12 -38.27
CA SER A 584 -4.05 30.92 -37.79
C SER A 584 -3.67 31.07 -36.30
N SER A 585 -4.63 31.56 -35.51
CA SER A 585 -4.47 31.99 -34.11
C SER A 585 -4.73 30.87 -33.11
N ALA A 586 -5.51 29.85 -33.44
CA ALA A 586 -5.95 28.87 -32.45
C ALA A 586 -5.42 27.46 -32.76
N TRP A 587 -4.17 27.17 -32.37
CA TRP A 587 -3.54 25.85 -32.55
C TRP A 587 -4.40 24.70 -31.96
N SER A 588 -5.14 24.96 -30.88
CA SER A 588 -6.08 24.00 -30.27
C SER A 588 -7.45 23.91 -30.97
N GLU A 589 -7.80 24.84 -31.86
CA GLU A 589 -9.13 24.93 -32.50
C GLU A 589 -9.10 24.57 -33.99
N THR A 590 -7.96 24.12 -34.52
CA THR A 590 -7.77 23.89 -35.96
C THR A 590 -7.40 22.44 -36.27
N GLY A 591 -7.84 21.95 -37.43
CA GLY A 591 -7.48 20.64 -37.97
C GLY A 591 -7.81 19.48 -37.03
N ASP A 592 -6.82 18.60 -36.82
CA ASP A 592 -6.98 17.40 -36.00
C ASP A 592 -7.35 17.68 -34.53
N ARG A 593 -7.08 18.89 -34.04
CA ARG A 593 -7.34 19.30 -32.66
C ARG A 593 -8.79 19.70 -32.44
N TYR A 594 -9.45 20.15 -33.50
CA TYR A 594 -10.86 20.54 -33.43
C TYR A 594 -11.76 19.34 -33.11
N TYR A 595 -11.59 18.19 -33.77
CA TYR A 595 -12.37 17.01 -33.41
C TYR A 595 -11.93 16.38 -32.07
N LEU A 596 -10.72 16.62 -31.56
CA LEU A 596 -10.37 16.25 -30.17
C LEU A 596 -11.15 17.06 -29.14
N LYS A 597 -11.40 18.34 -29.43
CA LYS A 597 -12.27 19.19 -28.61
C LYS A 597 -13.72 18.71 -28.66
N LEU A 598 -14.22 18.34 -29.84
CA LEU A 598 -15.55 17.74 -29.96
C LEU A 598 -15.63 16.37 -29.27
N PHE A 599 -14.56 15.57 -29.34
CA PHE A 599 -14.47 14.30 -28.62
C PHE A 599 -14.50 14.51 -27.10
N ARG A 600 -13.83 15.53 -26.57
CA ARG A 600 -13.97 15.92 -25.16
C ARG A 600 -15.43 16.24 -24.85
N ASP A 601 -16.09 17.06 -25.66
CA ASP A 601 -17.48 17.44 -25.41
C ASP A 601 -18.40 16.19 -25.43
N TYR A 602 -18.17 15.24 -26.34
CA TYR A 602 -18.86 13.93 -26.38
C TYR A 602 -18.62 13.07 -25.14
N VAL A 603 -17.41 13.09 -24.56
CA VAL A 603 -17.06 12.26 -23.41
C VAL A 603 -17.53 12.88 -22.09
N PHE A 604 -17.30 14.18 -21.88
CA PHE A 604 -17.46 14.83 -20.57
C PHE A 604 -18.67 15.75 -20.45
N HIS A 605 -19.25 16.20 -21.56
CA HIS A 605 -20.36 17.17 -21.57
C HIS A 605 -21.65 16.50 -22.07
N GLN A 606 -21.94 15.30 -21.56
CA GLN A 606 -23.18 14.59 -21.89
C GLN A 606 -24.40 15.31 -21.32
N VAL A 607 -25.48 15.32 -22.10
CA VAL A 607 -26.79 15.85 -21.69
C VAL A 607 -27.88 14.82 -21.95
N ASP A 608 -28.91 14.78 -21.11
CA ASP A 608 -30.09 13.95 -21.32
C ASP A 608 -31.09 14.61 -22.29
N ALA A 609 -32.19 13.93 -22.56
CA ALA A 609 -33.24 14.44 -23.46
C ALA A 609 -33.91 15.73 -22.96
N ASP A 610 -33.81 16.02 -21.65
CA ASP A 610 -34.33 17.23 -21.02
C ASP A 610 -33.27 18.36 -20.95
N GLY A 611 -32.06 18.13 -21.49
CA GLY A 611 -30.94 19.06 -21.49
C GLY A 611 -30.18 19.13 -20.17
N ARG A 612 -30.39 18.19 -19.23
CA ARG A 612 -29.67 18.14 -17.95
C ARG A 612 -28.32 17.43 -18.12
N PRO A 613 -27.27 17.87 -17.40
CA PRO A 613 -25.96 17.25 -17.49
C PRO A 613 -25.98 15.81 -16.95
N VAL A 614 -25.41 14.89 -17.70
CA VAL A 614 -25.27 13.46 -17.34
C VAL A 614 -23.84 13.20 -16.87
N LEU A 615 -23.72 12.60 -15.68
CA LEU A 615 -22.44 12.26 -15.04
C LEU A 615 -22.22 10.74 -15.05
N ASP A 616 -22.31 10.12 -16.23
CA ASP A 616 -22.08 8.68 -16.38
C ASP A 616 -20.58 8.36 -16.48
N LEU A 617 -20.00 7.94 -15.37
CA LEU A 617 -18.61 7.53 -15.33
C LEU A 617 -18.34 6.28 -16.18
N GLY A 618 -19.32 5.39 -16.34
CA GLY A 618 -19.20 4.20 -17.18
C GLY A 618 -18.97 4.58 -18.64
N HIS A 619 -19.70 5.57 -19.15
CA HIS A 619 -19.48 6.15 -20.47
C HIS A 619 -18.08 6.74 -20.60
N ILE A 620 -17.67 7.60 -19.65
CA ILE A 620 -16.37 8.28 -19.67
C ILE A 620 -15.23 7.27 -19.75
N LEU A 621 -15.19 6.30 -18.82
CA LEU A 621 -14.14 5.29 -18.76
C LEU A 621 -14.12 4.43 -20.02
N THR A 622 -15.30 4.04 -20.52
CA THR A 622 -15.41 3.24 -21.75
C THR A 622 -14.87 3.99 -22.97
N CYS A 623 -15.24 5.26 -23.15
CA CYS A 623 -14.78 6.07 -24.27
C CYS A 623 -13.26 6.30 -24.22
N LEU A 624 -12.69 6.55 -23.05
CA LEU A 624 -11.25 6.74 -22.91
C LEU A 624 -10.48 5.44 -23.14
N ASN A 625 -10.99 4.30 -22.67
CA ASN A 625 -10.39 2.99 -22.96
C ASN A 625 -10.43 2.67 -24.47
N LYS A 626 -11.55 2.96 -25.14
CA LYS A 626 -11.70 2.79 -26.60
C LYS A 626 -10.75 3.71 -27.38
N MET A 627 -10.59 4.96 -26.93
CA MET A 627 -9.63 5.91 -27.47
C MET A 627 -8.19 5.42 -27.29
N ASP A 628 -7.79 4.99 -26.10
CA ASP A 628 -6.43 4.51 -25.83
C ASP A 628 -6.12 3.23 -26.62
N ALA A 629 -7.11 2.34 -26.77
CA ALA A 629 -7.00 1.15 -27.63
C ALA A 629 -6.91 1.51 -29.12
N GLY A 630 -7.63 2.54 -29.56
CA GLY A 630 -7.67 2.96 -30.97
C GLY A 630 -8.49 2.01 -31.83
N ILE A 631 -9.71 1.67 -31.38
CA ILE A 631 -10.60 0.75 -32.11
C ILE A 631 -11.28 1.39 -33.33
N GLU A 632 -11.78 0.56 -34.25
CA GLU A 632 -12.46 1.00 -35.48
C GLU A 632 -13.94 1.39 -35.27
N GLU A 633 -14.45 1.29 -34.04
CA GLU A 633 -15.79 1.76 -33.70
C GLU A 633 -15.91 3.26 -33.98
N LYS A 634 -17.00 3.65 -34.64
CA LYS A 634 -17.26 5.03 -35.03
C LYS A 634 -18.21 5.71 -34.06
N VAL A 635 -17.90 6.96 -33.73
CA VAL A 635 -18.74 7.85 -32.93
C VAL A 635 -19.11 9.09 -33.74
N MET A 636 -20.27 9.66 -33.43
CA MET A 636 -20.73 10.91 -34.03
C MET A 636 -20.40 12.05 -33.08
N LEU A 637 -19.61 13.01 -33.55
CA LEU A 637 -19.24 14.23 -32.84
C LEU A 637 -19.99 15.41 -33.47
N VAL A 638 -20.70 16.18 -32.66
CA VAL A 638 -21.50 17.31 -33.11
C VAL A 638 -20.77 18.60 -32.74
N SER A 639 -20.71 19.55 -33.67
CA SER A 639 -20.18 20.89 -33.39
C SER A 639 -21.07 21.64 -32.41
N ARG A 640 -20.50 22.61 -31.67
CA ARG A 640 -21.22 23.35 -30.62
C ARG A 640 -22.37 24.22 -31.14
N ASP A 641 -22.33 24.58 -32.41
CA ASP A 641 -23.42 25.29 -33.11
C ASP A 641 -24.51 24.33 -33.63
N GLU A 642 -24.33 23.02 -33.43
CA GLU A 642 -25.21 21.94 -33.88
C GLU A 642 -25.39 21.88 -35.41
N GLN A 643 -24.54 22.57 -36.18
CA GLN A 643 -24.65 22.65 -37.63
C GLN A 643 -23.87 21.54 -38.34
N ASN A 644 -22.81 21.00 -37.73
CA ASN A 644 -21.91 20.04 -38.35
C ASN A 644 -21.78 18.76 -37.52
N CYS A 645 -21.88 17.62 -38.20
CA CYS A 645 -21.67 16.30 -37.60
C CYS A 645 -20.46 15.61 -38.23
N PHE A 646 -19.53 15.14 -37.40
CA PHE A 646 -18.36 14.38 -37.80
C PHE A 646 -18.54 12.93 -37.35
N VAL A 647 -18.38 11.98 -38.26
CA VAL A 647 -18.34 10.56 -37.92
C VAL A 647 -16.89 10.10 -37.96
N VAL A 648 -16.31 9.84 -36.79
CA VAL A 648 -14.89 9.49 -36.63
C VAL A 648 -14.74 8.18 -35.88
N SER A 649 -13.72 7.38 -36.21
CA SER A 649 -13.38 6.20 -35.41
C SER A 649 -12.50 6.57 -34.22
N TYR A 650 -12.53 5.77 -33.15
CA TYR A 650 -11.60 5.96 -32.02
C TYR A 650 -10.13 5.87 -32.46
N ARG A 651 -9.83 5.10 -33.52
CA ARG A 651 -8.50 5.06 -34.16
C ARG A 651 -8.10 6.42 -34.74
N GLU A 652 -9.01 7.12 -35.40
CA GLU A 652 -8.76 8.46 -35.95
C GLU A 652 -8.56 9.49 -34.83
N VAL A 653 -9.38 9.42 -33.77
CA VAL A 653 -9.24 10.25 -32.57
C VAL A 653 -7.87 10.05 -31.93
N LYS A 654 -7.44 8.78 -31.75
CA LYS A 654 -6.11 8.45 -31.22
C LYS A 654 -4.99 9.02 -32.09
N ARG A 655 -5.07 8.89 -33.41
CA ARG A 655 -4.08 9.44 -34.34
C ARG A 655 -3.97 10.96 -34.23
N GLY A 656 -5.11 11.68 -34.17
CA GLY A 656 -5.13 13.13 -33.98
C GLY A 656 -4.47 13.54 -32.66
N PHE A 657 -4.76 12.80 -31.59
CA PHE A 657 -4.16 13.03 -30.26
C PHE A 657 -2.64 12.78 -30.25
N GLU A 658 -2.16 11.68 -30.80
CA GLU A 658 -0.73 11.36 -30.87
C GLU A 658 0.05 12.37 -31.73
N SER A 659 -0.56 12.85 -32.82
CA SER A 659 -0.02 13.92 -33.66
C SER A 659 0.14 15.22 -32.88
N ALA A 660 -0.92 15.67 -32.20
CA ALA A 660 -0.89 16.89 -31.39
C ALA A 660 0.11 16.80 -30.22
N TRP A 661 0.21 15.64 -29.57
CA TRP A 661 1.20 15.40 -28.52
C TRP A 661 2.64 15.46 -29.05
N THR A 662 2.89 14.89 -30.23
CA THR A 662 4.22 14.90 -30.87
C THR A 662 4.67 16.32 -31.24
N GLU A 663 3.75 17.18 -31.68
CA GLU A 663 4.04 18.60 -31.92
C GLU A 663 4.45 19.33 -30.63
N LEU A 664 3.75 19.11 -29.52
CA LEU A 664 4.12 19.70 -28.23
C LEU A 664 5.48 19.23 -27.73
N MET A 665 5.78 17.93 -27.90
CA MET A 665 7.09 17.38 -27.56
C MET A 665 8.21 18.04 -28.36
N LYS A 666 8.01 18.25 -29.68
CA LYS A 666 8.99 18.94 -30.53
C LYS A 666 9.18 20.40 -30.13
N ALA A 667 8.09 21.10 -29.83
CA ALA A 667 8.15 22.49 -29.37
C ALA A 667 8.94 22.65 -28.06
N SER A 668 8.80 21.70 -27.13
CA SER A 668 9.55 21.70 -25.86
C SER A 668 11.06 21.52 -26.05
N GLN A 669 11.49 20.75 -27.05
CA GLN A 669 12.91 20.50 -27.31
C GLN A 669 13.62 21.69 -27.99
N GLY A 670 12.88 22.54 -28.70
CA GLY A 670 13.42 23.70 -29.41
C GLY A 670 14.01 24.81 -28.51
N GLY A 671 13.66 24.84 -27.22
CA GLY A 671 14.17 25.82 -26.25
C GLY A 671 15.39 25.37 -25.43
N ARG A 672 15.95 24.18 -25.71
CA ARG A 672 17.12 23.63 -25.00
C ARG A 672 18.42 23.67 -25.82
N ARG A 673 18.46 24.41 -26.93
CA ARG A 673 19.68 24.65 -27.72
C ARG A 673 20.25 26.03 -27.46
#